data_AF-A0A2G0WUU5-F1
#
_entry.id   AF-A0A2G0WUU5-F1
#
_cell.length_a   1.000
_cell.length_b   1.000
_cell.length_c   1.000
_cell.angle_alpha   90.00
_cell.angle_beta   90.00
_cell.angle_gamma   90.00
#
_symmetry.space_group_name_H-M   'P 1'
#
loop_
_entity.id
_entity.type
_entity.pdbx_description
1 polymer ?
#
loop_
_entity_poly.entity_id
_entity_poly.type
_entity_poly.pdbx_seq_one_letter_code
_entity_poly.pdbx_strand_id
1 'polypeptide(L)'
;MILDAPCLEGGVSAPTNPKRLTIMTLDQNAETRSDGTNLPAIISHCVPKPPSGLLPRRLFPGELKPFSDLVIIFPTETKPVAGHDAALNKAALVLHTKGVICLLPGYLEREADDFIWLEINGVRGPIHTVSQEEIDNDQITVLFMDSGRFIDQANNTVQAFVKRTGGAVESSKVFNFLADREPPVGRDPIPSTPYNDNMSPVTFEDPQIENFGFVTDEQIGLGVSMLIANYPLNTNESPVHSRKENDVIHVSIGGVIIKHTVTSFEASGNEPIRIVAYHGTWSQLPNGVHLVQWYVVDKAGNHSPGFSPSRLIELRAGNGVEPLLPMVHVLESHYDPEIDKDVINVPDLIGDATIEVPIRFNGYNINDVVVLTVYGLVHAISSSIVLRYTVTNTNLIRAYIPLPLSFLLPLVDGLILITYKRIRPGTPDRNSSAALYYIFGNPTGTQLPPPEVQGLINGVLPENTDPVHIVVPHYMGQNSQDRVELVVVGFPASGAPTYATYTDVAGTGDIDFILDGAFFFALYGGYFKAHYIINGGIPRPPSDVAIIYVGKTQNKLPAPTTLQAVPPDFRFNPLIHKGNLNVRVQPHPSIVAGTEIRVIFIGSKPGGSYTSPWFRIDENWEDAEIPFTIGRTVVLNNEGGTAHLYYELKPVMPGPTQFSLELIIAIGGPRILPLPSVVQATYISETRVELNPVHVIAPNPPSLEVRVTSNTFPNDADIKIIITGKPGVGTPDIPARPSIPEPGETYTRFNLSSDFVAAYLGGEFNVSYQLMEASGTTSSPNLTVEVLALPDSLLDLVTIPETVGGAINPSVANHVRINRWPFFRASQLLWIDILSSTDLALRVSMPVTSAEFTAGRTLDLIPASYLRSLPDNSTVTIQARVSLDGSGNESTAQHFSRSPVYRIKKASGVVEGEIQVGHTPSHLALSKDDSRLYVTNVGDRTISVIDTDKGEVIRTLQVTGTGALSGIAVSPNGRNLYVSLLSTSTLVIETTHFQTIATISSAGFPYNSALRLNPTGSRLYSGNEYYGGLQEIDTSTNKYVRWLNGGSYYTQAIAFNHSGTRIYTNGYHIRTFDQASGTIIGSFTVPRGSGRNFGLAYSPTADVIYATNAGSYATDGYLMMLSAATVPVTLIKRIDNLGYPWGIAFAPDGTKAYMCLHGENSIKIIDTSTQSITGEINTSSYPLDRPKEIVITSDGSRAYVANSGNANIIVVSL
;
A
#
# COMPACT_ATOMS: atom_id res chain seq x y z
N MET A 1 -11.28 -19.86 -15.47
CA MET A 1 -11.04 -20.81 -16.58
C MET A 1 -12.30 -20.81 -17.45
N ILE A 2 -12.19 -20.23 -18.65
CA ILE A 2 -12.97 -20.39 -19.90
C ILE A 2 -14.49 -20.71 -19.80
N LEU A 3 -15.37 -19.80 -20.27
CA LEU A 3 -15.96 -19.90 -21.63
C LEU A 3 -16.96 -18.78 -21.96
N ASP A 4 -16.86 -18.40 -23.24
CA ASP A 4 -17.47 -17.31 -23.98
C ASP A 4 -18.98 -17.44 -24.26
N ALA A 5 -19.65 -16.27 -24.26
CA ALA A 5 -20.54 -15.67 -25.29
C ALA A 5 -21.73 -16.49 -25.89
N PRO A 6 -22.89 -15.85 -26.21
CA PRO A 6 -22.93 -14.76 -27.20
C PRO A 6 -23.87 -13.57 -26.92
N CYS A 7 -23.46 -12.41 -27.43
CA CYS A 7 -24.34 -11.31 -27.83
C CYS A 7 -25.25 -11.76 -28.99
N LEU A 8 -26.49 -11.25 -29.04
CA LEU A 8 -27.09 -10.73 -30.27
C LEU A 8 -28.16 -9.68 -29.91
N GLU A 9 -27.93 -8.47 -30.40
CA GLU A 9 -28.76 -7.29 -30.31
C GLU A 9 -30.02 -7.38 -31.19
N GLY A 10 -31.04 -6.60 -30.81
CA GLY A 10 -32.15 -6.21 -31.69
C GLY A 10 -33.22 -5.41 -30.96
N GLY A 11 -33.15 -4.07 -31.07
CA GLY A 11 -34.08 -3.09 -30.46
C GLY A 11 -35.56 -3.25 -30.88
N VAL A 12 -36.53 -2.50 -30.36
CA VAL A 12 -36.62 -1.03 -30.21
C VAL A 12 -37.84 -0.66 -29.33
N SER A 13 -37.76 0.51 -28.67
CA SER A 13 -38.82 1.43 -28.16
C SER A 13 -39.20 1.47 -26.66
N ALA A 14 -38.92 2.68 -26.12
CA ALA A 14 -39.19 3.39 -24.86
C ALA A 14 -40.66 3.30 -24.29
N PRO A 15 -41.03 3.86 -23.10
CA PRO A 15 -40.35 4.91 -22.31
C PRO A 15 -40.40 4.84 -20.76
N THR A 16 -39.57 5.71 -20.18
CA THR A 16 -39.52 6.36 -18.85
C THR A 16 -40.70 6.25 -17.86
N ASN A 17 -40.39 5.75 -16.63
CA ASN A 17 -40.62 6.32 -15.28
C ASN A 17 -42.07 6.66 -14.79
N PRO A 18 -42.32 6.93 -13.50
CA PRO A 18 -42.20 6.09 -12.29
C PRO A 18 -43.55 6.05 -11.50
N LYS A 19 -43.80 5.06 -10.63
CA LYS A 19 -44.88 5.20 -9.62
C LYS A 19 -44.46 4.74 -8.23
N ARG A 20 -44.37 5.74 -7.34
CA ARG A 20 -44.49 5.68 -5.87
C ARG A 20 -45.53 4.66 -5.44
N LEU A 21 -45.23 3.86 -4.40
CA LEU A 21 -46.27 3.26 -3.56
C LEU A 21 -46.48 4.18 -2.34
N THR A 22 -47.70 4.68 -2.25
CA THR A 22 -48.23 5.58 -1.22
C THR A 22 -48.51 4.80 0.08
N ILE A 23 -48.07 5.32 1.21
CA ILE A 23 -48.61 4.98 2.54
C ILE A 23 -49.98 5.66 2.66
N MET A 24 -51.05 4.89 2.89
CA MET A 24 -52.31 5.43 3.39
C MET A 24 -52.41 5.22 4.90
N THR A 25 -52.58 6.34 5.58
CA THR A 25 -52.87 6.57 6.99
C THR A 25 -54.23 6.00 7.41
N LEU A 26 -54.30 5.47 8.63
CA LEU A 26 -55.56 5.19 9.34
C LEU A 26 -55.93 6.41 10.19
N ASP A 27 -57.08 7.00 9.88
CA ASP A 27 -57.70 8.11 10.58
C ASP A 27 -58.54 7.61 11.76
N GLN A 28 -58.48 8.32 12.89
CA GLN A 28 -59.28 8.09 14.09
C GLN A 28 -60.61 8.83 13.97
N ASN A 29 -61.73 8.20 14.28
CA ASN A 29 -62.91 8.85 14.88
C ASN A 29 -63.89 7.84 15.51
N ALA A 30 -64.07 7.98 16.84
CA ALA A 30 -65.32 8.11 17.61
C ALA A 30 -66.51 7.14 17.36
N GLU A 31 -67.34 6.69 18.32
CA GLU A 31 -67.42 6.72 19.79
C GLU A 31 -68.77 6.03 20.16
N THR A 32 -68.94 5.60 21.43
CA THR A 32 -70.19 5.37 22.22
C THR A 32 -70.84 3.97 22.45
N ARG A 33 -70.76 3.58 23.74
CA ARG A 33 -71.79 3.05 24.70
C ARG A 33 -72.37 1.63 24.54
N SER A 34 -72.78 0.90 25.60
CA SER A 34 -72.49 0.83 27.04
C SER A 34 -73.39 -0.25 27.67
N ASP A 35 -72.82 -1.30 28.26
CA ASP A 35 -73.30 -2.19 29.34
C ASP A 35 -72.53 -3.52 29.19
N GLY A 36 -72.18 -4.33 30.17
CA GLY A 36 -72.48 -4.45 31.58
C GLY A 36 -72.29 -5.94 31.89
N THR A 37 -71.26 -6.29 32.67
CA THR A 37 -71.03 -7.57 33.37
C THR A 37 -70.40 -8.78 32.62
N ASN A 38 -69.18 -9.11 33.06
CA ASN A 38 -68.56 -10.42 33.37
C ASN A 38 -68.54 -11.63 32.40
N LEU A 39 -67.28 -12.10 32.21
CA LEU A 39 -66.73 -13.41 31.78
C LEU A 39 -66.45 -13.57 30.26
N PRO A 40 -65.18 -13.86 29.87
CA PRO A 40 -64.82 -13.99 28.45
C PRO A 40 -65.27 -15.35 27.89
N ALA A 41 -66.19 -15.29 26.94
CA ALA A 41 -66.43 -16.37 25.99
C ALA A 41 -65.21 -16.52 25.08
N ILE A 42 -64.72 -17.75 24.92
CA ILE A 42 -63.71 -18.13 23.94
C ILE A 42 -64.34 -17.96 22.55
N ILE A 43 -64.10 -16.82 21.90
CA ILE A 43 -64.51 -16.59 20.52
C ILE A 43 -63.42 -17.17 19.61
N SER A 44 -63.73 -18.36 19.07
CA SER A 44 -63.13 -18.93 17.86
C SER A 44 -62.85 -17.83 16.82
N HIS A 45 -61.58 -17.60 16.50
CA HIS A 45 -61.17 -16.86 15.30
C HIS A 45 -60.45 -17.84 14.38
N CYS A 46 -61.15 -18.26 13.33
CA CYS A 46 -60.58 -18.97 12.19
C CYS A 46 -59.34 -18.21 11.67
N VAL A 47 -58.21 -18.90 11.63
CA VAL A 47 -56.98 -18.42 10.98
C VAL A 47 -57.19 -18.52 9.46
N PRO A 48 -56.86 -17.48 8.66
CA PRO A 48 -56.94 -17.59 7.21
C PRO A 48 -55.91 -18.63 6.72
N LYS A 49 -56.36 -19.63 5.95
CA LYS A 49 -55.45 -20.49 5.18
C LYS A 49 -54.68 -19.62 4.17
N PRO A 50 -53.36 -19.82 3.96
CA PRO A 50 -52.62 -19.16 2.89
C PRO A 50 -53.27 -19.48 1.53
N PRO A 51 -53.09 -18.61 0.50
CA PRO A 51 -53.64 -18.85 -0.84
C PRO A 51 -53.25 -20.25 -1.34
N SER A 52 -54.26 -21.02 -1.78
CA SER A 52 -54.12 -22.38 -2.27
C SER A 52 -53.27 -22.41 -3.56
N GLY A 53 -51.95 -22.52 -3.39
CA GLY A 53 -51.00 -22.60 -4.50
C GLY A 53 -49.51 -22.52 -4.13
N LEU A 54 -49.15 -22.19 -2.88
CA LEU A 54 -47.76 -21.88 -2.51
C LEU A 54 -47.03 -22.94 -1.65
N LEU A 55 -47.68 -24.03 -1.25
CA LEU A 55 -47.04 -25.13 -0.50
C LEU A 55 -47.10 -26.44 -1.31
N PRO A 56 -46.00 -27.19 -1.42
CA PRO A 56 -45.99 -28.47 -2.13
C PRO A 56 -46.88 -29.47 -1.40
N ARG A 57 -47.66 -30.28 -2.15
CA ARG A 57 -48.53 -31.33 -1.59
C ARG A 57 -47.75 -32.39 -0.78
N ARG A 58 -46.45 -32.54 -1.03
CA ARG A 58 -45.47 -33.37 -0.29
C ARG A 58 -44.14 -32.62 -0.17
N LEU A 59 -43.56 -32.56 1.03
CA LEU A 59 -42.21 -32.00 1.26
C LEU A 59 -41.08 -32.97 0.85
N PHE A 60 -41.34 -34.29 0.84
CA PHE A 60 -40.39 -35.32 0.41
C PHE A 60 -41.11 -36.50 -0.29
N PRO A 61 -40.60 -37.06 -1.40
CA PRO A 61 -41.05 -38.37 -1.90
C PRO A 61 -40.41 -39.48 -1.04
N GLY A 62 -41.17 -40.09 -0.12
CA GLY A 62 -40.69 -41.19 0.73
C GLY A 62 -41.82 -41.86 1.55
N GLU A 63 -41.51 -43.00 2.17
CA GLU A 63 -42.42 -43.71 3.09
C GLU A 63 -42.70 -42.88 4.36
N LEU A 64 -43.95 -42.93 4.85
CA LEU A 64 -44.37 -42.29 6.11
C LEU A 64 -43.54 -42.83 7.28
N LYS A 65 -43.13 -41.95 8.19
CA LYS A 65 -42.33 -42.31 9.37
C LYS A 65 -43.20 -42.45 10.64
N PRO A 66 -42.79 -43.26 11.63
CA PRO A 66 -43.40 -43.23 12.95
C PRO A 66 -43.38 -41.81 13.55
N PHE A 67 -44.39 -41.45 14.35
CA PHE A 67 -44.50 -40.11 14.94
C PHE A 67 -43.27 -39.73 15.78
N SER A 68 -42.68 -40.70 16.48
CA SER A 68 -41.46 -40.54 17.28
C SER A 68 -40.21 -40.17 16.47
N ASP A 69 -40.20 -40.41 15.16
CA ASP A 69 -39.10 -40.07 14.27
C ASP A 69 -39.29 -38.75 13.51
N LEU A 70 -40.45 -38.10 13.69
CA LEU A 70 -40.72 -36.82 13.06
C LEU A 70 -39.91 -35.69 13.71
N VAL A 71 -39.53 -34.74 12.85
CA VAL A 71 -38.87 -33.48 13.20
C VAL A 71 -39.77 -32.34 12.69
N ILE A 72 -39.98 -31.32 13.53
CA ILE A 72 -40.75 -30.13 13.18
C ILE A 72 -39.92 -29.27 12.22
N ILE A 73 -40.55 -28.72 11.18
CA ILE A 73 -39.88 -27.90 10.17
C ILE A 73 -40.36 -26.45 10.28
N PHE A 74 -39.42 -25.51 10.24
CA PHE A 74 -39.70 -24.08 10.25
C PHE A 74 -39.40 -23.47 8.88
N PRO A 75 -40.41 -23.00 8.11
CA PRO A 75 -40.17 -22.43 6.78
C PRO A 75 -39.31 -21.16 6.81
N THR A 76 -39.31 -20.45 7.93
CA THR A 76 -38.59 -19.19 8.15
C THR A 76 -37.29 -19.38 8.91
N GLU A 77 -36.82 -20.62 9.11
CA GLU A 77 -35.55 -20.87 9.79
C GLU A 77 -34.34 -20.41 8.98
N THR A 78 -33.34 -19.90 9.70
CA THR A 78 -32.00 -19.78 9.16
C THR A 78 -31.27 -21.13 9.30
N LYS A 79 -30.10 -21.26 8.66
CA LYS A 79 -29.31 -22.50 8.71
C LYS A 79 -29.03 -22.93 10.17
N PRO A 80 -28.86 -24.23 10.45
CA PRO A 80 -28.48 -24.71 11.78
C PRO A 80 -27.27 -23.93 12.33
N VAL A 81 -27.33 -23.58 13.62
CA VAL A 81 -26.29 -22.81 14.32
C VAL A 81 -25.67 -23.67 15.41
N ALA A 82 -24.43 -23.40 15.82
CA ALA A 82 -23.76 -24.21 16.83
C ALA A 82 -24.62 -24.40 18.10
N GLY A 83 -24.86 -25.66 18.48
CA GLY A 83 -25.67 -26.04 19.64
C GLY A 83 -27.19 -26.06 19.43
N HIS A 84 -27.70 -25.74 18.24
CA HIS A 84 -29.14 -25.71 17.93
C HIS A 84 -29.43 -26.31 16.55
N ASP A 85 -30.63 -26.86 16.37
CA ASP A 85 -31.10 -27.41 15.10
C ASP A 85 -31.42 -26.28 14.08
N ALA A 86 -31.76 -25.08 14.55
CA ALA A 86 -31.99 -23.88 13.73
C ALA A 86 -31.85 -22.57 14.52
N ALA A 87 -31.90 -21.42 13.82
CA ALA A 87 -32.11 -20.12 14.43
C ALA A 87 -33.25 -19.34 13.76
N LEU A 88 -33.89 -18.47 14.54
CA LEU A 88 -34.95 -17.55 14.12
C LEU A 88 -34.51 -16.12 14.44
N ASN A 89 -34.23 -15.35 13.39
CA ASN A 89 -33.82 -13.95 13.49
C ASN A 89 -35.03 -13.01 13.69
N LYS A 90 -34.76 -11.73 13.93
CA LYS A 90 -35.76 -10.69 14.11
C LYS A 90 -36.78 -10.66 12.97
N ALA A 91 -36.34 -10.80 11.72
CA ALA A 91 -37.24 -10.80 10.57
C ALA A 91 -38.22 -11.99 10.64
N ALA A 92 -37.73 -13.20 10.92
CA ALA A 92 -38.56 -14.39 11.09
C ALA A 92 -39.55 -14.27 12.26
N LEU A 93 -39.15 -13.58 13.33
CA LEU A 93 -39.97 -13.38 14.53
C LEU A 93 -40.98 -12.21 14.41
N VAL A 94 -40.79 -11.29 13.46
CA VAL A 94 -41.64 -10.10 13.26
C VAL A 94 -42.61 -10.24 12.07
N LEU A 95 -42.33 -11.16 11.13
CA LEU A 95 -43.07 -11.33 9.87
C LEU A 95 -44.57 -11.66 10.02
N HIS A 96 -45.01 -12.15 11.19
CA HIS A 96 -46.42 -12.42 11.47
C HIS A 96 -46.80 -11.95 12.88
N THR A 97 -47.76 -11.03 12.96
CA THR A 97 -48.31 -10.48 14.22
C THR A 97 -48.96 -11.52 15.14
N LYS A 98 -49.11 -12.76 14.68
CA LYS A 98 -49.65 -13.86 15.46
C LYS A 98 -48.53 -14.78 16.03
N GLY A 99 -47.31 -14.82 15.45
CA GLY A 99 -46.30 -15.87 15.75
C GLY A 99 -45.72 -16.62 14.52
N VAL A 100 -44.95 -17.70 14.74
CA VAL A 100 -44.17 -18.46 13.73
C VAL A 100 -44.91 -19.71 13.23
N ILE A 101 -44.83 -19.98 11.92
CA ILE A 101 -45.42 -21.16 11.25
C ILE A 101 -44.51 -22.38 11.44
N CYS A 102 -45.11 -23.51 11.79
CA CYS A 102 -44.44 -24.79 11.95
C CYS A 102 -45.12 -25.83 11.07
N LEU A 103 -44.32 -26.64 10.37
CA LEU A 103 -44.83 -27.69 9.50
C LEU A 103 -44.49 -29.05 10.11
N LEU A 104 -45.51 -29.87 10.29
CA LEU A 104 -45.37 -31.26 10.71
C LEU A 104 -45.70 -32.18 9.52
N PRO A 105 -44.74 -32.99 9.02
CA PRO A 105 -45.00 -33.94 7.95
C PRO A 105 -46.06 -34.99 8.35
N GLY A 106 -46.65 -35.65 7.35
CA GLY A 106 -47.48 -36.83 7.58
C GLY A 106 -46.69 -37.95 8.28
N TYR A 107 -47.37 -38.71 9.15
CA TYR A 107 -46.82 -39.84 9.92
C TYR A 107 -47.59 -41.13 9.69
N LEU A 108 -46.94 -42.24 10.03
CA LEU A 108 -47.50 -43.59 9.99
C LEU A 108 -48.68 -43.72 10.95
N GLU A 109 -49.76 -44.41 10.55
CA GLU A 109 -50.96 -44.64 11.37
C GLU A 109 -51.72 -43.37 11.80
N ARG A 110 -51.62 -42.29 11.00
CA ARG A 110 -52.43 -41.07 11.18
C ARG A 110 -53.92 -41.37 10.93
N GLU A 111 -54.76 -41.04 11.92
CA GLU A 111 -56.23 -41.21 11.84
C GLU A 111 -56.97 -39.88 11.95
N ALA A 112 -58.22 -39.85 11.46
CA ALA A 112 -59.09 -38.70 11.67
C ALA A 112 -59.38 -38.56 13.17
N ASP A 113 -59.48 -37.32 13.64
CA ASP A 113 -59.65 -36.97 15.06
C ASP A 113 -58.40 -37.14 15.97
N ASP A 114 -57.22 -37.44 15.40
CA ASP A 114 -55.96 -37.32 16.14
C ASP A 114 -55.76 -35.89 16.67
N PHE A 115 -55.47 -35.75 17.97
CA PHE A 115 -55.20 -34.46 18.60
C PHE A 115 -53.69 -34.19 18.64
N ILE A 116 -53.23 -33.20 17.86
CA ILE A 116 -51.83 -32.79 17.79
C ILE A 116 -51.65 -31.47 18.53
N TRP A 117 -50.61 -31.32 19.35
CA TRP A 117 -50.20 -30.02 19.90
C TRP A 117 -48.69 -29.88 19.94
N LEU A 118 -48.22 -28.64 20.07
CA LEU A 118 -46.81 -28.33 20.31
C LEU A 118 -46.61 -27.96 21.78
N GLU A 119 -45.49 -28.38 22.37
CA GLU A 119 -45.00 -27.82 23.63
C GLU A 119 -43.74 -27.01 23.36
N ILE A 120 -43.73 -25.77 23.84
CA ILE A 120 -42.62 -24.82 23.70
C ILE A 120 -42.04 -24.61 25.08
N ASN A 121 -40.76 -24.96 25.29
CA ASN A 121 -40.11 -24.88 26.60
C ASN A 121 -40.95 -25.56 27.71
N GLY A 122 -41.62 -26.67 27.37
CA GLY A 122 -42.52 -27.42 28.28
C GLY A 122 -43.92 -26.83 28.48
N VAL A 123 -44.28 -25.74 27.78
CA VAL A 123 -45.62 -25.13 27.86
C VAL A 123 -46.45 -25.52 26.65
N ARG A 124 -47.61 -26.13 26.91
CA ARG A 124 -48.56 -26.58 25.90
C ARG A 124 -49.18 -25.43 25.08
N GLY A 125 -49.18 -25.60 23.76
CA GLY A 125 -49.83 -24.75 22.78
C GLY A 125 -51.25 -25.21 22.38
N PRO A 126 -51.88 -24.55 21.39
CA PRO A 126 -53.19 -24.93 20.87
C PRO A 126 -53.20 -26.35 20.29
N ILE A 127 -54.36 -27.00 20.37
CA ILE A 127 -54.57 -28.35 19.82
C ILE A 127 -55.11 -28.21 18.39
N HIS A 128 -54.52 -28.94 17.46
CA HIS A 128 -55.03 -29.19 16.11
C HIS A 128 -55.66 -30.57 16.05
N THR A 129 -56.83 -30.69 15.43
CA THR A 129 -57.49 -31.98 15.20
C THR A 129 -57.31 -32.36 13.74
N VAL A 130 -56.74 -33.54 13.49
CA VAL A 130 -56.53 -34.05 12.14
C VAL A 130 -57.87 -34.27 11.44
N SER A 131 -58.03 -33.69 10.25
CA SER A 131 -59.24 -33.87 9.44
C SER A 131 -59.08 -34.97 8.39
N GLN A 132 -60.19 -35.57 7.96
CA GLN A 132 -60.19 -36.58 6.89
C GLN A 132 -59.59 -36.05 5.58
N GLU A 133 -59.78 -34.77 5.28
CA GLU A 133 -59.22 -34.13 4.08
C GLU A 133 -57.68 -34.08 4.12
N GLU A 134 -57.08 -33.91 5.31
CA GLU A 134 -55.62 -33.92 5.46
C GLU A 134 -55.02 -35.31 5.24
N ILE A 135 -55.78 -36.37 5.56
CA ILE A 135 -55.39 -37.77 5.37
C ILE A 135 -55.51 -38.17 3.90
N ASP A 136 -56.65 -37.90 3.28
CA ASP A 136 -56.95 -38.28 1.90
C ASP A 136 -55.98 -37.65 0.89
N ASN A 137 -55.42 -36.48 1.24
CA ASN A 137 -54.51 -35.71 0.41
C ASN A 137 -53.05 -35.74 0.88
N ASP A 138 -52.72 -36.54 1.91
CA ASP A 138 -51.36 -36.61 2.51
C ASP A 138 -50.79 -35.22 2.86
N GLN A 139 -51.65 -34.34 3.38
CA GLN A 139 -51.30 -32.94 3.62
C GLN A 139 -50.45 -32.78 4.88
N ILE A 140 -49.48 -31.87 4.78
CA ILE A 140 -48.67 -31.39 5.90
C ILE A 140 -49.56 -30.67 6.90
N THR A 141 -49.42 -30.97 8.20
CA THR A 141 -50.13 -30.27 9.25
C THR A 141 -49.44 -28.93 9.52
N VAL A 142 -50.16 -27.83 9.31
CA VAL A 142 -49.66 -26.47 9.56
C VAL A 142 -50.05 -26.08 10.98
N LEU A 143 -49.04 -25.95 11.84
CA LEU A 143 -49.19 -25.55 13.24
C LEU A 143 -48.64 -24.15 13.44
N PHE A 144 -49.05 -23.54 14.55
CA PHE A 144 -48.78 -22.14 14.80
C PHE A 144 -48.33 -21.89 16.23
N MET A 145 -47.27 -21.08 16.39
CA MET A 145 -46.66 -20.79 17.69
C MET A 145 -46.54 -19.30 17.95
N ASP A 146 -47.06 -18.83 19.08
CA ASP A 146 -46.87 -17.46 19.52
C ASP A 146 -45.39 -17.19 19.82
N SER A 147 -44.77 -16.31 19.02
CA SER A 147 -43.38 -15.94 19.19
C SER A 147 -43.11 -15.27 20.54
N GLY A 148 -44.11 -14.67 21.20
CA GLY A 148 -43.96 -14.10 22.54
C GLY A 148 -43.57 -15.10 23.63
N ARG A 149 -43.68 -16.41 23.35
CA ARG A 149 -43.25 -17.48 24.27
C ARG A 149 -41.77 -17.86 24.14
N PHE A 150 -41.07 -17.35 23.12
CA PHE A 150 -39.65 -17.65 22.92
C PHE A 150 -38.79 -16.77 23.82
N ILE A 151 -37.86 -17.41 24.53
CA ILE A 151 -36.85 -16.73 25.34
C ILE A 151 -35.78 -16.22 24.39
N ASP A 152 -35.60 -14.90 24.34
CA ASP A 152 -34.64 -14.26 23.46
C ASP A 152 -33.20 -14.61 23.87
N GLN A 153 -32.36 -14.87 22.88
CA GLN A 153 -30.94 -15.23 23.02
C GLN A 153 -30.67 -16.48 23.87
N ALA A 154 -31.68 -17.34 24.05
CA ALA A 154 -31.58 -18.59 24.79
C ALA A 154 -31.91 -19.81 23.91
N ASN A 155 -31.57 -20.99 24.43
CA ASN A 155 -31.99 -22.24 23.81
C ASN A 155 -33.50 -22.43 24.05
N ASN A 156 -34.26 -22.50 22.97
CA ASN A 156 -35.69 -22.82 23.00
C ASN A 156 -35.89 -24.24 22.49
N THR A 157 -36.79 -24.99 23.14
CA THR A 157 -37.14 -26.34 22.72
C THR A 157 -38.58 -26.39 22.25
N VAL A 158 -38.82 -27.10 21.16
CA VAL A 158 -40.16 -27.41 20.66
C VAL A 158 -40.30 -28.90 20.39
N GLN A 159 -41.42 -29.47 20.80
CA GLN A 159 -41.75 -30.87 20.56
C GLN A 159 -43.23 -31.01 20.22
N ALA A 160 -43.55 -31.85 19.25
CA ALA A 160 -44.92 -32.17 18.89
C ALA A 160 -45.38 -33.40 19.66
N PHE A 161 -46.66 -33.42 20.02
CA PHE A 161 -47.32 -34.53 20.68
C PHE A 161 -48.59 -34.88 19.93
N VAL A 162 -48.89 -36.17 19.82
CA VAL A 162 -50.15 -36.67 19.28
C VAL A 162 -50.84 -37.54 20.33
N LYS A 163 -52.14 -37.34 20.48
CA LYS A 163 -53.02 -38.24 21.22
C LYS A 163 -54.03 -38.83 20.26
N ARG A 164 -53.89 -40.13 20.02
CA ARG A 164 -54.83 -40.91 19.21
C ARG A 164 -56.14 -41.13 19.95
N THR A 165 -57.24 -41.35 19.23
CA THR A 165 -58.58 -41.55 19.79
C THR A 165 -58.62 -42.81 20.68
N GLY A 166 -58.41 -42.63 21.99
CA GLY A 166 -58.34 -43.71 23.00
C GLY A 166 -56.92 -44.24 23.33
N GLY A 167 -55.87 -43.69 22.71
CA GLY A 167 -54.47 -44.15 22.85
C GLY A 167 -53.61 -43.37 23.86
N ALA A 168 -52.39 -43.86 24.08
CA ALA A 168 -51.35 -43.15 24.81
C ALA A 168 -50.85 -41.92 24.03
N VAL A 169 -50.24 -40.96 24.72
CA VAL A 169 -49.62 -39.79 24.08
C VAL A 169 -48.25 -40.18 23.54
N GLU A 170 -48.01 -39.92 22.26
CA GLU A 170 -46.70 -40.08 21.61
C GLU A 170 -46.08 -38.70 21.38
N SER A 171 -44.75 -38.62 21.42
CA SER A 171 -44.00 -37.39 21.20
C SER A 171 -43.03 -37.53 20.02
N SER A 172 -42.81 -36.42 19.30
CA SER A 172 -41.82 -36.32 18.22
C SER A 172 -40.40 -36.17 18.78
N LYS A 173 -39.40 -36.04 17.91
CA LYS A 173 -38.08 -35.55 18.34
C LYS A 173 -38.19 -34.11 18.85
N VAL A 174 -37.39 -33.79 19.86
CA VAL A 174 -37.22 -32.41 20.34
C VAL A 174 -36.41 -31.65 19.28
N PHE A 175 -36.87 -30.46 18.93
CA PHE A 175 -36.17 -29.53 18.05
C PHE A 175 -35.72 -28.32 18.88
N ASN A 176 -34.42 -28.05 18.85
CA ASN A 176 -33.77 -26.99 19.61
C ASN A 176 -33.50 -25.82 18.67
N PHE A 177 -33.92 -24.61 19.03
CA PHE A 177 -33.67 -23.45 18.20
C PHE A 177 -33.30 -22.23 19.02
N LEU A 178 -32.48 -21.37 18.41
CA LEU A 178 -32.14 -20.08 18.95
C LEU A 178 -33.13 -19.02 18.44
N ALA A 179 -33.77 -18.26 19.33
CA ALA A 179 -34.53 -17.08 18.95
C ALA A 179 -33.72 -15.82 19.29
N ASP A 180 -33.56 -14.90 18.34
CA ASP A 180 -32.81 -13.66 18.58
C ASP A 180 -33.45 -12.47 17.87
N ARG A 181 -33.99 -11.52 18.64
CA ARG A 181 -34.62 -10.29 18.14
C ARG A 181 -33.70 -9.09 18.16
N GLU A 182 -32.60 -9.17 18.91
CA GLU A 182 -31.72 -8.03 19.13
C GLU A 182 -30.58 -8.05 18.12
N PRO A 183 -30.40 -6.99 17.32
CA PRO A 183 -29.30 -6.94 16.37
C PRO A 183 -27.97 -6.75 17.11
N PRO A 184 -26.84 -7.20 16.54
CA PRO A 184 -25.51 -6.91 17.07
C PRO A 184 -25.21 -5.40 16.99
N VAL A 185 -24.22 -4.92 17.77
CA VAL A 185 -23.77 -3.51 17.85
C VAL A 185 -24.76 -2.53 18.50
N GLY A 186 -26.05 -2.89 18.57
CA GLY A 186 -27.06 -2.04 19.19
C GLY A 186 -27.45 -0.86 18.31
N ARG A 187 -28.25 0.06 18.87
CA ARG A 187 -28.72 1.23 18.13
C ARG A 187 -27.59 2.24 17.99
N ASP A 188 -27.65 2.99 16.91
CA ASP A 188 -26.76 4.10 16.68
C ASP A 188 -26.98 5.18 17.78
N PRO A 189 -25.94 5.53 18.57
CA PRO A 189 -26.03 6.54 19.64
C PRO A 189 -26.38 7.93 19.12
N ILE A 190 -26.03 8.23 17.86
CA ILE A 190 -26.28 9.51 17.21
C ILE A 190 -27.07 9.24 15.92
N PRO A 191 -28.41 9.14 15.98
CA PRO A 191 -29.23 8.69 14.84
C PRO A 191 -29.14 9.52 13.54
N SER A 192 -28.41 10.64 13.57
CA SER A 192 -28.15 11.52 12.42
C SER A 192 -26.87 11.21 11.66
N THR A 193 -25.98 10.34 12.17
CA THR A 193 -24.77 9.95 11.45
C THR A 193 -25.09 8.86 10.40
N PRO A 194 -24.35 8.81 9.27
CA PRO A 194 -24.64 7.89 8.16
C PRO A 194 -24.09 6.48 8.38
N TYR A 195 -23.45 6.25 9.53
CA TYR A 195 -22.82 5.01 9.98
C TYR A 195 -23.15 4.84 11.46
N ASN A 196 -22.97 3.64 11.99
CA ASN A 196 -23.27 3.38 13.39
C ASN A 196 -22.07 3.78 14.27
N ASP A 197 -22.24 4.79 15.14
CA ASP A 197 -21.17 5.28 16.03
C ASP A 197 -20.76 4.28 17.12
N ASN A 198 -21.51 3.18 17.29
CA ASN A 198 -21.07 2.04 18.10
C ASN A 198 -20.05 1.13 17.38
N MET A 199 -19.59 1.49 16.18
CA MET A 199 -18.60 0.76 15.40
C MET A 199 -17.37 1.62 15.11
N SER A 200 -16.17 1.03 15.18
CA SER A 200 -14.95 1.74 14.77
C SER A 200 -14.77 1.69 13.25
N PRO A 201 -14.07 2.67 12.63
CA PRO A 201 -13.52 2.47 11.29
C PRO A 201 -12.55 1.28 11.28
N VAL A 202 -12.28 0.76 10.08
CA VAL A 202 -11.22 -0.24 9.87
C VAL A 202 -9.86 0.42 10.05
N THR A 203 -9.01 -0.17 10.89
CA THR A 203 -7.59 0.18 10.98
C THR A 203 -6.72 -0.87 10.31
N PHE A 204 -5.51 -0.49 9.91
CA PHE A 204 -4.51 -1.33 9.29
C PHE A 204 -3.34 -1.48 10.24
N GLU A 205 -2.78 -2.68 10.34
CA GLU A 205 -1.58 -2.87 11.16
C GLU A 205 -0.32 -2.37 10.49
N ASP A 206 -0.29 -2.40 9.15
CA ASP A 206 0.80 -1.82 8.38
C ASP A 206 0.76 -0.30 8.56
N PRO A 207 1.76 0.32 9.23
CA PRO A 207 1.77 1.74 9.49
C PRO A 207 1.80 2.58 8.21
N GLN A 208 2.28 2.03 7.09
CA GLN A 208 2.28 2.73 5.80
C GLN A 208 0.86 2.80 5.22
N ILE A 209 0.10 1.72 5.32
CA ILE A 209 -1.33 1.73 4.90
C ILE A 209 -2.13 2.58 5.87
N GLU A 210 -1.86 2.46 7.17
CA GLU A 210 -2.55 3.23 8.22
C GLU A 210 -2.32 4.74 8.04
N ASN A 211 -1.07 5.17 7.85
CA ASN A 211 -0.75 6.60 7.77
C ASN A 211 -0.99 7.20 6.38
N PHE A 212 -0.83 6.42 5.30
CA PHE A 212 -0.83 6.96 3.94
C PHE A 212 -1.93 6.40 3.03
N GLY A 213 -2.65 5.36 3.46
CA GLY A 213 -3.77 4.80 2.71
C GLY A 213 -3.38 4.09 1.40
N PHE A 214 -2.09 3.83 1.14
CA PHE A 214 -1.65 3.14 -0.07
C PHE A 214 -1.51 1.64 0.14
N VAL A 215 -1.96 0.85 -0.82
CA VAL A 215 -1.78 -0.59 -0.88
C VAL A 215 -1.04 -0.95 -2.18
N THR A 216 0.23 -1.33 -2.08
CA THR A 216 1.12 -1.65 -3.21
C THR A 216 1.28 -3.17 -3.40
N ASP A 217 1.87 -3.59 -4.52
CA ASP A 217 2.18 -5.01 -4.77
C ASP A 217 3.02 -5.67 -3.66
N GLU A 218 3.91 -4.90 -3.02
CA GLU A 218 4.71 -5.35 -1.88
C GLU A 218 3.83 -5.73 -0.67
N GLN A 219 2.90 -4.84 -0.31
CA GLN A 219 1.98 -5.02 0.81
C GLN A 219 0.95 -6.13 0.53
N ILE A 220 0.50 -6.24 -0.73
CA ILE A 220 -0.37 -7.32 -1.19
C ILE A 220 0.33 -8.68 -1.09
N GLY A 221 1.62 -8.74 -1.43
CA GLY A 221 2.43 -9.97 -1.36
C GLY A 221 2.59 -10.51 0.06
N LEU A 222 2.60 -9.64 1.06
CA LEU A 222 2.69 -9.98 2.49
C LEU A 222 1.32 -10.30 3.12
N GLY A 223 0.23 -9.83 2.51
CA GLY A 223 -1.12 -9.90 3.06
C GLY A 223 -1.44 -8.68 3.93
N VAL A 224 -2.49 -7.95 3.57
CA VAL A 224 -2.86 -6.70 4.24
C VAL A 224 -3.73 -7.00 5.45
N SER A 225 -3.22 -6.73 6.65
CA SER A 225 -3.91 -6.99 7.92
C SER A 225 -4.74 -5.79 8.37
N MET A 226 -6.04 -6.00 8.52
CA MET A 226 -7.03 -5.05 9.02
C MET A 226 -7.46 -5.41 10.45
N LEU A 227 -7.73 -4.40 11.26
CA LEU A 227 -8.16 -4.52 12.64
C LEU A 227 -9.55 -3.92 12.82
N ILE A 228 -10.40 -4.64 13.55
CA ILE A 228 -11.75 -4.24 13.94
C ILE A 228 -11.79 -4.14 15.46
N ALA A 229 -12.08 -2.96 16.01
CA ALA A 229 -12.15 -2.77 17.46
C ALA A 229 -13.30 -3.57 18.09
N ASN A 230 -13.31 -3.64 19.43
CA ASN A 230 -14.43 -4.23 20.14
C ASN A 230 -15.73 -3.47 19.84
N TYR A 231 -16.85 -4.20 19.73
CA TYR A 231 -18.17 -3.61 19.48
C TYR A 231 -19.25 -4.18 20.43
N PRO A 232 -20.21 -3.34 20.85
CA PRO A 232 -20.31 -1.91 20.58
C PRO A 232 -19.22 -1.09 21.28
N LEU A 233 -18.80 0.02 20.68
CA LEU A 233 -17.82 0.94 21.27
C LEU A 233 -18.34 1.58 22.57
N ASN A 234 -19.64 1.88 22.65
CA ASN A 234 -20.27 2.32 23.88
C ASN A 234 -20.43 1.13 24.85
N THR A 235 -19.58 1.09 25.87
CA THR A 235 -19.61 0.04 26.90
C THR A 235 -20.82 0.10 27.83
N ASN A 236 -21.64 1.16 27.75
CA ASN A 236 -22.89 1.26 28.49
C ASN A 236 -24.08 0.59 27.78
N GLU A 237 -23.92 0.14 26.53
CA GLU A 237 -24.94 -0.63 25.82
C GLU A 237 -25.17 -1.99 26.47
N SER A 238 -26.38 -2.52 26.29
CA SER A 238 -26.72 -3.84 26.82
C SER A 238 -25.76 -4.91 26.27
N PRO A 239 -25.22 -5.82 27.10
CA PRO A 239 -24.32 -6.89 26.65
C PRO A 239 -24.92 -7.82 25.58
N VAL A 240 -26.24 -7.78 25.38
CA VAL A 240 -26.93 -8.48 24.29
C VAL A 240 -26.48 -8.03 22.89
N HIS A 241 -25.90 -6.83 22.76
CA HIS A 241 -25.40 -6.27 21.51
C HIS A 241 -23.89 -6.47 21.32
N SER A 242 -23.18 -6.93 22.35
CA SER A 242 -21.74 -7.16 22.31
C SER A 242 -21.36 -8.30 21.37
N ARG A 243 -20.10 -8.25 20.90
CA ARG A 243 -19.49 -9.32 20.11
C ARG A 243 -19.71 -10.70 20.74
N LYS A 244 -20.14 -11.68 19.95
CA LYS A 244 -20.40 -13.04 20.38
C LYS A 244 -19.71 -14.05 19.47
N GLU A 245 -19.48 -15.23 20.03
CA GLU A 245 -18.97 -16.36 19.25
C GLU A 245 -19.96 -16.71 18.12
N ASN A 246 -19.41 -16.92 16.91
CA ASN A 246 -20.11 -17.18 15.65
C ASN A 246 -20.82 -15.97 15.03
N ASP A 247 -20.63 -14.75 15.54
CA ASP A 247 -20.91 -13.56 14.75
C ASP A 247 -20.01 -13.54 13.50
N VAL A 248 -20.53 -13.09 12.36
CA VAL A 248 -19.79 -13.02 11.10
C VAL A 248 -19.58 -11.56 10.72
N ILE A 249 -18.33 -11.10 10.80
CA ILE A 249 -17.90 -9.78 10.38
C ILE A 249 -17.69 -9.81 8.85
N HIS A 250 -18.32 -8.89 8.15
CA HIS A 250 -18.17 -8.69 6.72
C HIS A 250 -17.43 -7.37 6.47
N VAL A 251 -16.20 -7.45 5.98
CA VAL A 251 -15.40 -6.29 5.54
C VAL A 251 -15.55 -6.14 4.03
N SER A 252 -15.99 -4.98 3.58
CA SER A 252 -16.15 -4.64 2.16
C SER A 252 -15.04 -3.70 1.71
N ILE A 253 -14.25 -4.10 0.71
CA ILE A 253 -13.22 -3.27 0.06
C ILE A 253 -13.62 -3.07 -1.40
N GLY A 254 -14.03 -1.87 -1.79
CA GLY A 254 -14.44 -1.57 -3.17
C GLY A 254 -15.56 -2.48 -3.71
N GLY A 255 -16.36 -3.09 -2.83
CA GLY A 255 -17.41 -4.07 -3.16
C GLY A 255 -17.02 -5.54 -3.05
N VAL A 256 -15.73 -5.87 -2.83
CA VAL A 256 -15.26 -7.23 -2.54
C VAL A 256 -15.43 -7.52 -1.04
N ILE A 257 -16.11 -8.62 -0.70
CA ILE A 257 -16.45 -8.95 0.70
C ILE A 257 -15.52 -10.03 1.25
N ILE A 258 -14.88 -9.73 2.37
CA ILE A 258 -14.13 -10.66 3.21
C ILE A 258 -14.99 -10.99 4.43
N LYS A 259 -15.05 -12.27 4.82
CA LYS A 259 -15.83 -12.74 5.97
C LYS A 259 -14.91 -13.30 7.04
N HIS A 260 -15.13 -12.90 8.28
CA HIS A 260 -14.48 -13.45 9.47
C HIS A 260 -15.54 -13.92 10.46
N THR A 261 -15.42 -15.14 10.96
CA THR A 261 -16.33 -15.66 12.01
C THR A 261 -15.65 -15.51 13.36
N VAL A 262 -16.30 -14.78 14.27
CA VAL A 262 -15.80 -14.49 15.62
C VAL A 262 -15.66 -15.79 16.40
N THR A 263 -14.47 -16.06 16.89
CA THR A 263 -14.15 -17.23 17.71
C THR A 263 -14.54 -17.04 19.17
N SER A 264 -14.60 -18.11 19.96
CA SER A 264 -14.85 -18.03 21.40
C SER A 264 -13.79 -17.20 22.14
N PHE A 265 -12.52 -17.30 21.74
CA PHE A 265 -11.44 -16.50 22.32
C PHE A 265 -11.64 -15.01 22.03
N GLU A 266 -11.91 -14.65 20.77
CA GLU A 266 -12.20 -13.27 20.39
C GLU A 266 -13.44 -12.75 21.12
N ALA A 267 -14.54 -13.51 21.16
CA ALA A 267 -15.75 -13.10 21.86
C ALA A 267 -15.52 -12.80 23.37
N SER A 268 -14.61 -13.52 24.02
CA SER A 268 -14.29 -13.35 25.45
C SER A 268 -13.29 -12.23 25.77
N GLY A 269 -12.52 -11.78 24.78
CA GLY A 269 -11.51 -10.72 24.95
C GLY A 269 -12.07 -9.31 24.76
N ASN A 270 -11.19 -8.30 24.86
CA ASN A 270 -11.46 -6.92 24.43
C ASN A 270 -10.52 -6.44 23.31
N GLU A 271 -9.55 -7.26 22.90
CA GLU A 271 -8.59 -6.92 21.84
C GLU A 271 -9.27 -6.79 20.47
N PRO A 272 -8.73 -5.95 19.55
CA PRO A 272 -9.21 -5.87 18.18
C PRO A 272 -9.12 -7.20 17.43
N ILE A 273 -10.11 -7.49 16.59
CA ILE A 273 -10.15 -8.67 15.73
C ILE A 273 -9.35 -8.41 14.46
N ARG A 274 -8.45 -9.33 14.13
CA ARG A 274 -7.57 -9.25 12.96
C ARG A 274 -8.15 -9.99 11.76
N ILE A 275 -8.27 -9.30 10.62
CA ILE A 275 -8.76 -9.84 9.35
C ILE A 275 -7.73 -9.56 8.26
N VAL A 276 -7.22 -10.59 7.59
CA VAL A 276 -6.15 -10.44 6.57
C VAL A 276 -6.72 -10.58 5.14
N ALA A 277 -6.45 -9.58 4.29
CA ALA A 277 -6.74 -9.60 2.87
C ALA A 277 -5.51 -10.03 2.06
N TYR A 278 -5.56 -11.21 1.46
CA TYR A 278 -4.47 -11.78 0.65
C TYR A 278 -4.59 -11.41 -0.84
N HIS A 279 -3.54 -11.71 -1.63
CA HIS A 279 -3.44 -11.39 -3.06
C HIS A 279 -4.70 -11.66 -3.89
N GLY A 280 -5.40 -12.78 -3.65
CA GLY A 280 -6.63 -13.13 -4.37
C GLY A 280 -7.80 -12.16 -4.15
N THR A 281 -7.82 -11.41 -3.06
CA THR A 281 -8.81 -10.35 -2.80
C THR A 281 -8.44 -9.09 -3.56
N TRP A 282 -7.18 -8.67 -3.47
CA TRP A 282 -6.67 -7.45 -4.11
C TRP A 282 -6.66 -7.55 -5.64
N SER A 283 -6.45 -8.74 -6.21
CA SER A 283 -6.48 -8.97 -7.66
C SER A 283 -7.87 -8.82 -8.30
N GLN A 284 -8.94 -8.83 -7.51
CA GLN A 284 -10.31 -8.58 -7.97
C GLN A 284 -10.61 -7.09 -8.11
N LEU A 285 -9.75 -6.24 -7.56
CA LEU A 285 -9.91 -4.79 -7.55
C LEU A 285 -8.99 -4.15 -8.60
N PRO A 286 -9.49 -3.20 -9.41
CA PRO A 286 -8.63 -2.43 -10.30
C PRO A 286 -7.74 -1.48 -9.48
N ASN A 287 -6.56 -1.11 -10.00
CA ASN A 287 -5.75 -0.03 -9.41
C ASN A 287 -6.58 1.26 -9.31
N GLY A 288 -6.45 1.97 -8.19
CA GLY A 288 -7.24 3.15 -7.87
C GLY A 288 -7.75 3.17 -6.42
N VAL A 289 -8.53 4.19 -6.07
CA VAL A 289 -9.04 4.38 -4.71
C VAL A 289 -10.29 3.53 -4.47
N HIS A 290 -10.34 2.83 -3.34
CA HIS A 290 -11.41 1.95 -2.88
C HIS A 290 -11.90 2.33 -1.49
N LEU A 291 -13.21 2.19 -1.27
CA LEU A 291 -13.85 2.40 0.03
C LEU A 291 -13.80 1.10 0.87
N VAL A 292 -13.41 1.23 2.13
CA VAL A 292 -13.33 0.16 3.12
C VAL A 292 -14.31 0.45 4.26
N GLN A 293 -15.22 -0.48 4.52
CA GLN A 293 -16.19 -0.42 5.61
C GLN A 293 -16.60 -1.82 6.02
N TRP A 294 -17.19 -1.99 7.21
CA TRP A 294 -17.62 -3.30 7.68
C TRP A 294 -18.99 -3.27 8.34
N TYR A 295 -19.62 -4.45 8.41
CA TYR A 295 -20.85 -4.71 9.15
C TYR A 295 -20.78 -6.11 9.74
N VAL A 296 -21.64 -6.42 10.72
CA VAL A 296 -21.66 -7.74 11.34
C VAL A 296 -23.04 -8.37 11.22
N VAL A 297 -23.04 -9.70 11.05
CA VAL A 297 -24.24 -10.53 11.07
C VAL A 297 -24.11 -11.46 12.26
N ASP A 298 -25.05 -11.43 13.20
CA ASP A 298 -25.00 -12.32 14.36
C ASP A 298 -25.23 -13.79 13.96
N LYS A 299 -25.00 -14.69 14.91
CA LYS A 299 -25.23 -16.13 14.71
C LYS A 299 -26.65 -16.49 14.27
N ALA A 300 -27.68 -15.71 14.61
CA ALA A 300 -29.06 -15.97 14.22
C ALA A 300 -29.39 -15.44 12.82
N GLY A 301 -28.58 -14.52 12.30
CA GLY A 301 -28.74 -13.86 11.00
C GLY A 301 -29.30 -12.44 11.07
N ASN A 302 -29.24 -11.75 12.21
CA ASN A 302 -29.54 -10.32 12.28
C ASN A 302 -28.33 -9.51 11.85
N HIS A 303 -28.54 -8.50 11.02
CA HIS A 303 -27.51 -7.56 10.62
C HIS A 303 -27.38 -6.42 11.64
N SER A 304 -26.17 -5.88 11.79
CA SER A 304 -25.96 -4.62 12.49
C SER A 304 -26.79 -3.49 11.85
N PRO A 305 -27.31 -2.53 12.64
CA PRO A 305 -27.98 -1.36 12.09
C PRO A 305 -26.94 -0.45 11.44
N GLY A 306 -26.82 -0.48 10.12
CA GLY A 306 -25.85 0.33 9.37
C GLY A 306 -24.44 -0.29 9.27
N PHE A 307 -23.55 0.45 8.62
CA PHE A 307 -22.13 0.12 8.46
C PHE A 307 -21.28 0.88 9.47
N SER A 308 -20.02 0.47 9.62
CA SER A 308 -18.99 1.25 10.31
C SER A 308 -18.71 2.59 9.62
N PRO A 309 -18.07 3.54 10.32
CA PRO A 309 -17.39 4.66 9.66
C PRO A 309 -16.48 4.14 8.54
N SER A 310 -16.55 4.77 7.36
CA SER A 310 -15.84 4.32 6.16
C SER A 310 -14.43 4.90 6.07
N ARG A 311 -13.53 4.19 5.40
CA ARG A 311 -12.13 4.60 5.16
C ARG A 311 -11.74 4.42 3.69
N LEU A 312 -10.89 5.29 3.16
CA LEU A 312 -10.38 5.19 1.78
C LEU A 312 -8.97 4.58 1.76
N ILE A 313 -8.69 3.76 0.74
CA ILE A 313 -7.36 3.26 0.42
C ILE A 313 -7.11 3.28 -1.10
N GLU A 314 -5.89 3.51 -1.56
CA GLU A 314 -5.51 3.47 -2.97
C GLU A 314 -4.67 2.24 -3.30
N LEU A 315 -5.16 1.43 -4.25
CA LEU A 315 -4.48 0.25 -4.76
C LEU A 315 -3.51 0.61 -5.90
N ARG A 316 -2.23 0.28 -5.73
CA ARG A 316 -1.10 0.55 -6.64
C ARG A 316 -0.37 -0.75 -7.02
N ALA A 317 -1.09 -1.68 -7.65
CA ALA A 317 -0.64 -3.04 -7.95
C ALA A 317 -0.12 -3.23 -9.40
N GLY A 318 0.57 -2.25 -9.99
CA GLY A 318 1.45 -2.48 -11.16
C GLY A 318 0.88 -2.99 -12.52
N ASN A 319 -0.43 -3.14 -12.72
CA ASN A 319 -0.99 -3.82 -13.90
C ASN A 319 -0.99 -3.05 -15.26
N GLY A 320 -0.14 -2.03 -15.51
CA GLY A 320 -0.25 -1.18 -16.71
C GLY A 320 1.06 -0.66 -17.31
N VAL A 321 1.21 -0.84 -18.62
CA VAL A 321 2.38 -0.54 -19.50
C VAL A 321 2.72 0.96 -19.62
N GLU A 322 1.92 1.87 -19.06
CA GLU A 322 2.25 3.31 -18.97
C GLU A 322 1.99 3.85 -17.56
N PRO A 323 2.87 4.72 -17.02
CA PRO A 323 2.68 5.34 -15.71
C PRO A 323 1.39 6.17 -15.68
N LEU A 324 0.73 6.25 -14.52
CA LEU A 324 -0.49 7.04 -14.36
C LEU A 324 -0.28 8.49 -14.80
N LEU A 325 -1.34 9.11 -15.34
CA LEU A 325 -1.38 10.55 -15.55
C LEU A 325 -1.43 11.24 -14.17
N PRO A 326 -0.81 12.41 -14.00
CA PRO A 326 -0.79 13.12 -12.71
C PRO A 326 -2.21 13.48 -12.24
N MET A 327 -2.38 13.65 -10.92
CA MET A 327 -3.64 14.09 -10.33
C MET A 327 -4.06 15.48 -10.85
N VAL A 328 -5.36 15.76 -10.81
CA VAL A 328 -5.88 17.10 -11.10
C VAL A 328 -5.70 18.02 -9.91
N HIS A 329 -5.84 19.32 -10.14
CA HIS A 329 -5.91 20.31 -9.06
C HIS A 329 -7.17 21.17 -9.23
N VAL A 330 -7.91 21.45 -8.15
CA VAL A 330 -9.00 22.44 -8.16
C VAL A 330 -8.43 23.79 -7.74
N LEU A 331 -8.52 24.81 -8.59
CA LEU A 331 -7.85 26.10 -8.38
C LEU A 331 -8.30 26.82 -7.10
N GLU A 332 -9.58 26.66 -6.75
CA GLU A 332 -10.21 27.30 -5.60
C GLU A 332 -10.05 26.47 -4.31
N SER A 333 -9.24 25.40 -4.36
CA SER A 333 -8.93 24.60 -3.17
C SER A 333 -7.72 25.15 -2.40
N HIS A 334 -7.69 24.92 -1.09
CA HIS A 334 -6.55 25.20 -0.22
C HIS A 334 -6.36 24.06 0.78
N TYR A 335 -5.12 23.85 1.23
CA TYR A 335 -4.83 22.84 2.25
C TYR A 335 -5.10 23.40 3.65
N ASP A 336 -5.89 22.69 4.45
CA ASP A 336 -6.16 22.98 5.85
C ASP A 336 -5.30 22.07 6.76
N PRO A 337 -4.34 22.65 7.53
CA PRO A 337 -3.43 21.89 8.38
C PRO A 337 -4.05 21.36 9.68
N GLU A 338 -5.21 21.84 10.10
CA GLU A 338 -5.86 21.37 11.34
C GLU A 338 -6.60 20.04 11.11
N ILE A 339 -7.14 19.85 9.90
CA ILE A 339 -7.85 18.63 9.49
C ILE A 339 -7.10 17.78 8.46
N ASP A 340 -5.88 18.19 8.07
CA ASP A 340 -4.96 17.52 7.14
C ASP A 340 -5.61 17.16 5.78
N LYS A 341 -6.33 18.11 5.17
CA LYS A 341 -7.09 17.89 3.93
C LYS A 341 -7.02 19.08 2.97
N ASP A 342 -7.11 18.79 1.67
CA ASP A 342 -7.39 19.81 0.65
C ASP A 342 -8.88 20.14 0.66
N VAL A 343 -9.21 21.42 0.85
CA VAL A 343 -10.55 21.93 1.09
C VAL A 343 -11.00 22.81 -0.07
N ILE A 344 -12.20 22.56 -0.58
CA ILE A 344 -12.94 23.49 -1.44
C ILE A 344 -13.99 24.18 -0.56
N ASN A 345 -13.81 25.47 -0.29
CA ASN A 345 -14.75 26.25 0.51
C ASN A 345 -15.86 26.77 -0.40
N VAL A 346 -17.01 26.11 -0.40
CA VAL A 346 -18.18 26.45 -1.23
C VAL A 346 -18.67 27.88 -0.99
N PRO A 347 -18.75 28.39 0.26
CA PRO A 347 -18.97 29.80 0.56
C PRO A 347 -18.07 30.79 -0.18
N ASP A 348 -16.82 30.42 -0.47
CA ASP A 348 -15.86 31.31 -1.13
C ASP A 348 -15.94 31.25 -2.67
N LEU A 349 -16.75 30.34 -3.22
CA LEU A 349 -16.88 30.17 -4.67
C LEU A 349 -17.78 31.25 -5.28
N ILE A 350 -17.21 32.01 -6.23
CA ILE A 350 -17.95 32.96 -7.08
C ILE A 350 -18.37 32.24 -8.37
N GLY A 351 -19.15 31.15 -8.24
CA GLY A 351 -19.63 30.32 -9.37
C GLY A 351 -19.11 28.87 -9.36
N ASP A 352 -18.99 28.26 -10.55
CA ASP A 352 -18.44 26.90 -10.71
C ASP A 352 -16.96 26.85 -10.30
N ALA A 353 -16.54 25.76 -9.65
CA ALA A 353 -15.12 25.54 -9.35
C ALA A 353 -14.35 25.11 -10.61
N THR A 354 -13.04 25.32 -10.64
CA THR A 354 -12.21 25.08 -11.83
C THR A 354 -11.26 23.91 -11.62
N ILE A 355 -11.52 22.80 -12.33
CA ILE A 355 -10.59 21.65 -12.38
C ILE A 355 -9.51 21.93 -13.39
N GLU A 356 -8.26 21.81 -12.94
CA GLU A 356 -7.07 21.97 -13.74
C GLU A 356 -6.46 20.60 -14.07
N VAL A 357 -6.40 20.29 -15.37
CA VAL A 357 -5.80 19.07 -15.91
C VAL A 357 -4.49 19.39 -16.63
N PRO A 358 -3.34 18.84 -16.22
CA PRO A 358 -2.06 19.11 -16.87
C PRO A 358 -1.94 18.38 -18.22
N ILE A 359 -1.81 19.13 -19.32
CA ILE A 359 -1.80 18.60 -20.69
C ILE A 359 -0.37 18.48 -21.24
N ARG A 360 0.47 19.51 -21.09
CA ARG A 360 1.83 19.51 -21.65
C ARG A 360 2.70 18.46 -20.94
N PHE A 361 3.56 17.80 -21.71
CA PHE A 361 4.50 16.75 -21.25
C PHE A 361 3.87 15.45 -20.70
N ASN A 362 2.55 15.30 -20.78
CA ASN A 362 1.83 14.09 -20.34
C ASN A 362 1.33 13.20 -21.49
N GLY A 363 1.87 13.37 -22.70
CA GLY A 363 1.64 12.46 -23.84
C GLY A 363 0.28 12.57 -24.54
N TYR A 364 -0.42 13.70 -24.39
CA TYR A 364 -1.69 13.97 -25.08
C TYR A 364 -1.51 14.34 -26.56
N ASN A 365 -2.48 13.95 -27.39
CA ASN A 365 -2.61 14.32 -28.80
C ASN A 365 -3.85 15.18 -29.04
N ILE A 366 -3.87 15.94 -30.14
CA ILE A 366 -5.08 16.62 -30.60
C ILE A 366 -6.16 15.55 -30.89
N ASN A 367 -7.39 15.80 -30.42
CA ASN A 367 -8.55 14.91 -30.42
C ASN A 367 -8.55 13.78 -29.38
N ASP A 368 -7.55 13.70 -28.50
CA ASP A 368 -7.70 12.87 -27.29
C ASP A 368 -8.86 13.41 -26.45
N VAL A 369 -9.62 12.51 -25.82
CA VAL A 369 -10.73 12.88 -24.93
C VAL A 369 -10.33 12.58 -23.50
N VAL A 370 -10.29 13.63 -22.68
CA VAL A 370 -10.20 13.51 -21.22
C VAL A 370 -11.62 13.27 -20.71
N VAL A 371 -11.84 12.12 -20.08
CA VAL A 371 -13.10 11.81 -19.39
C VAL A 371 -12.83 11.88 -17.90
N LEU A 372 -13.28 12.96 -17.26
CA LEU A 372 -13.24 13.10 -15.82
C LEU A 372 -14.49 12.48 -15.20
N THR A 373 -14.30 11.78 -14.10
CA THR A 373 -15.38 11.29 -13.25
C THR A 373 -15.17 11.87 -11.86
N VAL A 374 -16.14 12.65 -11.41
CA VAL A 374 -16.19 13.21 -10.06
C VAL A 374 -17.23 12.44 -9.28
N TYR A 375 -16.81 11.84 -8.17
CA TYR A 375 -17.69 11.16 -7.23
C TYR A 375 -17.85 12.06 -6.01
N GLY A 376 -19.08 12.37 -5.66
CA GLY A 376 -19.44 13.06 -4.42
C GLY A 376 -20.01 12.09 -3.41
N LEU A 377 -19.60 12.19 -2.16
CA LEU A 377 -20.13 11.39 -1.05
C LEU A 377 -20.43 12.31 0.13
N VAL A 378 -21.69 12.32 0.55
CA VAL A 378 -22.16 13.07 1.70
C VAL A 378 -23.22 12.23 2.42
N HIS A 379 -23.08 12.00 3.72
CA HIS A 379 -24.03 11.19 4.51
C HIS A 379 -24.43 9.83 3.87
N ALA A 380 -23.46 9.07 3.32
CA ALA A 380 -23.67 7.80 2.58
C ALA A 380 -24.51 7.90 1.29
N ILE A 381 -24.89 9.11 0.86
CA ILE A 381 -25.51 9.39 -0.43
C ILE A 381 -24.38 9.67 -1.43
N SER A 382 -24.27 8.82 -2.44
CA SER A 382 -23.33 9.01 -3.53
C SER A 382 -23.98 9.79 -4.68
N SER A 383 -23.26 10.77 -5.20
CA SER A 383 -23.58 11.45 -6.45
C SER A 383 -22.36 11.35 -7.37
N SER A 384 -22.57 11.42 -8.68
CA SER A 384 -21.45 11.47 -9.60
C SER A 384 -21.78 12.34 -10.81
N ILE A 385 -20.74 12.96 -11.36
CA ILE A 385 -20.82 13.70 -12.60
C ILE A 385 -19.64 13.30 -13.49
N VAL A 386 -19.92 13.13 -14.77
CA VAL A 386 -18.90 12.84 -15.80
C VAL A 386 -18.74 14.07 -16.66
N LEU A 387 -17.53 14.61 -16.68
CA LEU A 387 -17.16 15.78 -17.48
C LEU A 387 -16.26 15.31 -18.62
N ARG A 388 -16.47 15.87 -19.82
CA ARG A 388 -15.70 15.50 -21.01
C ARG A 388 -15.01 16.73 -21.57
N TYR A 389 -13.73 16.58 -21.87
CA TYR A 389 -12.94 17.61 -22.52
C TYR A 389 -12.18 17.01 -23.69
N THR A 390 -12.33 17.61 -24.88
CA THR A 390 -11.58 17.21 -26.07
C THR A 390 -10.33 18.08 -26.19
N VAL A 391 -9.16 17.45 -26.28
CA VAL A 391 -7.89 18.15 -26.43
C VAL A 391 -7.84 18.77 -27.83
N THR A 392 -8.00 20.09 -27.91
CA THR A 392 -7.93 20.84 -29.17
C THR A 392 -6.53 21.41 -29.44
N ASN A 393 -5.68 21.51 -28.41
CA ASN A 393 -4.33 22.05 -28.50
C ASN A 393 -3.40 21.39 -27.48
N THR A 394 -2.33 20.75 -27.94
CA THR A 394 -1.35 20.05 -27.09
C THR A 394 -0.26 20.97 -26.53
N ASN A 395 -0.20 22.24 -26.97
CA ASN A 395 0.69 23.24 -26.39
C ASN A 395 0.14 23.85 -25.08
N LEU A 396 -1.11 23.56 -24.70
CA LEU A 396 -1.65 24.02 -23.42
C LEU A 396 -0.86 23.40 -22.27
N ILE A 397 -0.41 24.22 -21.33
CA ILE A 397 0.22 23.72 -20.10
C ILE A 397 -0.84 22.94 -19.30
N ARG A 398 -2.02 23.55 -19.14
CA ARG A 398 -3.15 23.07 -18.36
C ARG A 398 -4.46 23.31 -19.14
N ALA A 399 -5.42 22.41 -18.99
CA ALA A 399 -6.80 22.57 -19.44
C ALA A 399 -7.69 22.84 -18.22
N TYR A 400 -8.60 23.79 -18.35
CA TYR A 400 -9.50 24.23 -17.29
C TYR A 400 -10.92 23.76 -17.59
N ILE A 401 -11.50 22.98 -16.68
CA ILE A 401 -12.79 22.33 -16.87
C ILE A 401 -13.70 22.71 -15.69
N PRO A 402 -14.87 23.33 -15.94
CA PRO A 402 -15.75 23.78 -14.87
C PRO A 402 -16.41 22.59 -14.17
N LEU A 403 -16.36 22.61 -12.84
CA LEU A 403 -17.07 21.73 -11.93
C LEU A 403 -18.31 22.47 -11.41
N PRO A 404 -19.53 22.07 -11.81
CA PRO A 404 -20.73 22.83 -11.51
C PRO A 404 -20.94 23.09 -10.02
N LEU A 405 -21.18 24.35 -9.64
CA LEU A 405 -21.50 24.71 -8.25
C LEU A 405 -22.75 23.98 -7.76
N SER A 406 -23.73 23.78 -8.65
CA SER A 406 -24.94 23.00 -8.36
C SER A 406 -24.67 21.54 -8.00
N PHE A 407 -23.54 20.98 -8.42
CA PHE A 407 -23.10 19.63 -8.02
C PHE A 407 -22.40 19.65 -6.65
N LEU A 408 -21.67 20.72 -6.33
CA LEU A 408 -20.94 20.87 -5.05
C LEU A 408 -21.85 21.24 -3.87
N LEU A 409 -22.88 22.07 -4.10
CA LEU A 409 -23.82 22.52 -3.07
C LEU A 409 -24.48 21.40 -2.24
N PRO A 410 -24.98 20.30 -2.84
CA PRO A 410 -25.55 19.19 -2.05
C PRO A 410 -24.49 18.34 -1.34
N LEU A 411 -23.18 18.56 -1.60
CA LEU A 411 -22.07 17.74 -1.10
C LEU A 411 -21.27 18.41 0.03
N VAL A 412 -21.76 19.51 0.56
CA VAL A 412 -21.15 20.21 1.70
C VAL A 412 -21.10 19.31 2.93
N ASP A 413 -19.98 19.35 3.65
CA ASP A 413 -19.55 18.40 4.68
C ASP A 413 -19.35 16.97 4.17
N GLY A 414 -19.23 16.84 2.85
CA GLY A 414 -18.89 15.62 2.14
C GLY A 414 -17.51 15.67 1.51
N LEU A 415 -17.21 14.62 0.77
CA LEU A 415 -15.98 14.48 0.00
C LEU A 415 -16.31 14.46 -1.49
N ILE A 416 -15.45 15.05 -2.30
CA ILE A 416 -15.39 14.73 -3.72
C ILE A 416 -14.06 14.05 -4.07
N LEU A 417 -14.16 13.02 -4.91
CA LEU A 417 -13.03 12.33 -5.50
C LEU A 417 -13.05 12.58 -7.01
N ILE A 418 -11.98 13.16 -7.54
CA ILE A 418 -11.83 13.44 -8.96
C ILE A 418 -10.80 12.48 -9.56
N THR A 419 -11.23 11.73 -10.57
CA THR A 419 -10.36 10.87 -11.39
C THR A 419 -10.57 11.18 -12.85
N TYR A 420 -9.60 10.87 -13.71
CA TYR A 420 -9.81 10.97 -15.14
C TYR A 420 -9.06 9.91 -15.91
N LYS A 421 -9.45 9.75 -17.17
CA LYS A 421 -8.73 8.92 -18.12
C LYS A 421 -8.61 9.62 -19.47
N ARG A 422 -7.49 9.36 -20.15
CA ARG A 422 -7.28 9.72 -21.54
C ARG A 422 -7.81 8.60 -22.43
N ILE A 423 -8.79 8.92 -23.26
CA ILE A 423 -9.30 8.05 -24.32
C ILE A 423 -8.68 8.50 -25.65
N ARG A 424 -8.05 7.55 -26.34
CA ARG A 424 -7.53 7.75 -27.70
C ARG A 424 -7.94 6.55 -28.55
N PRO A 425 -8.58 6.77 -29.72
CA PRO A 425 -8.97 5.67 -30.59
C PRO A 425 -7.78 4.75 -30.93
N GLY A 426 -7.95 3.45 -30.72
CA GLY A 426 -6.95 2.43 -31.06
C GLY A 426 -5.82 2.24 -30.03
N THR A 427 -5.83 2.93 -28.89
CA THR A 427 -4.90 2.68 -27.77
C THR A 427 -5.67 2.39 -26.47
N PRO A 428 -5.14 1.55 -25.56
CA PRO A 428 -5.74 1.36 -24.24
C PRO A 428 -5.92 2.69 -23.49
N ASP A 429 -7.02 2.79 -22.74
CA ASP A 429 -7.29 3.95 -21.89
C ASP A 429 -6.17 4.10 -20.84
N ARG A 430 -5.72 5.34 -20.63
CA ARG A 430 -4.70 5.65 -19.62
C ARG A 430 -5.33 6.43 -18.47
N ASN A 431 -5.27 5.87 -17.27
CA ASN A 431 -5.86 6.45 -16.06
C ASN A 431 -4.94 7.48 -15.40
N SER A 432 -5.54 8.36 -14.59
CA SER A 432 -4.84 9.31 -13.73
C SER A 432 -4.74 8.82 -12.28
N SER A 433 -3.84 9.44 -11.51
CA SER A 433 -3.96 9.51 -10.05
C SER A 433 -5.22 10.27 -9.65
N ALA A 434 -5.76 9.98 -8.47
CA ALA A 434 -6.97 10.62 -7.96
C ALA A 434 -6.65 11.87 -7.14
N ALA A 435 -7.55 12.85 -7.13
CA ALA A 435 -7.51 14.01 -6.24
C ALA A 435 -8.73 14.00 -5.32
N LEU A 436 -8.53 14.15 -4.02
CA LEU A 436 -9.59 14.14 -3.01
C LEU A 436 -9.74 15.55 -2.42
N TYR A 437 -10.97 16.04 -2.34
CA TYR A 437 -11.26 17.33 -1.73
C TYR A 437 -12.38 17.21 -0.70
N TYR A 438 -12.23 17.86 0.44
CA TYR A 438 -13.30 18.10 1.40
C TYR A 438 -14.11 19.32 0.95
N ILE A 439 -15.43 19.19 0.92
CA ILE A 439 -16.32 20.30 0.57
C ILE A 439 -16.72 21.00 1.86
N PHE A 440 -16.02 22.08 2.17
CA PHE A 440 -16.33 22.88 3.34
C PHE A 440 -17.38 23.93 2.99
N GLY A 441 -18.27 24.18 3.93
CA GLY A 441 -19.32 25.16 3.82
C GLY A 441 -20.45 24.83 4.78
N ASN A 442 -21.49 25.64 4.78
CA ASN A 442 -22.72 25.27 5.46
C ASN A 442 -23.60 24.48 4.48
N PRO A 443 -24.08 23.26 4.82
CA PRO A 443 -25.01 22.53 3.97
C PRO A 443 -26.20 23.42 3.65
N THR A 444 -26.79 23.26 2.46
CA THR A 444 -27.95 24.06 1.98
C THR A 444 -28.82 24.55 3.14
N GLY A 445 -28.82 25.87 3.32
CA GLY A 445 -29.04 26.53 4.60
C GLY A 445 -30.31 26.15 5.35
N THR A 446 -30.13 25.67 6.57
CA THR A 446 -31.22 25.56 7.54
C THR A 446 -31.17 26.61 8.64
N GLN A 447 -30.08 27.34 8.83
CA GLN A 447 -29.99 28.36 9.86
C GLN A 447 -29.61 29.68 9.24
N LEU A 448 -30.63 30.50 8.96
CA LEU A 448 -30.42 31.92 8.71
C LEU A 448 -29.91 32.54 10.02
N PRO A 449 -28.88 33.40 10.01
CA PRO A 449 -28.33 33.99 11.22
C PRO A 449 -29.41 34.77 11.98
N PRO A 450 -29.31 34.89 13.32
CA PRO A 450 -30.31 35.63 14.08
C PRO A 450 -30.32 37.11 13.66
N PRO A 451 -31.48 37.79 13.75
CA PRO A 451 -31.53 39.22 13.52
C PRO A 451 -30.76 39.98 14.61
N GLU A 452 -30.10 41.07 14.25
CA GLU A 452 -29.30 41.90 15.14
C GLU A 452 -30.14 43.06 15.69
N VAL A 453 -30.22 43.18 17.02
CA VAL A 453 -30.92 44.30 17.66
C VAL A 453 -29.91 45.39 18.01
N GLN A 454 -30.09 46.59 17.46
CA GLN A 454 -29.19 47.71 17.73
C GLN A 454 -29.60 48.47 19.01
N GLY A 455 -28.64 49.16 19.62
CA GLY A 455 -28.88 49.99 20.82
C GLY A 455 -28.83 49.25 22.16
N LEU A 456 -28.33 48.01 22.20
CA LEU A 456 -28.16 47.24 23.45
C LEU A 456 -27.02 47.78 24.30
N ILE A 457 -27.22 47.81 25.62
CA ILE A 457 -26.17 48.11 26.62
C ILE A 457 -25.95 46.83 27.43
N ASN A 458 -24.74 46.27 27.37
CA ASN A 458 -24.38 45.00 28.02
C ASN A 458 -25.34 43.83 27.69
N GLY A 459 -25.83 43.77 26.45
CA GLY A 459 -26.75 42.71 25.98
C GLY A 459 -28.21 42.90 26.38
N VAL A 460 -28.58 44.04 26.97
CA VAL A 460 -29.95 44.38 27.40
C VAL A 460 -30.45 45.59 26.62
N LEU A 461 -31.71 45.56 26.17
CA LEU A 461 -32.36 46.70 25.54
C LEU A 461 -32.77 47.73 26.62
N PRO A 462 -32.27 48.98 26.55
CA PRO A 462 -32.64 50.03 27.50
C PRO A 462 -34.13 50.36 27.48
N GLU A 463 -34.68 50.73 28.65
CA GLU A 463 -36.12 50.92 28.91
C GLU A 463 -36.81 52.05 28.12
N ASN A 464 -36.03 52.89 27.41
CA ASN A 464 -36.52 54.05 26.65
C ASN A 464 -36.06 54.03 25.17
N THR A 465 -35.72 52.86 24.62
CA THR A 465 -35.25 52.76 23.23
C THR A 465 -36.42 52.88 22.25
N ASP A 466 -36.46 53.97 21.47
CA ASP A 466 -37.44 54.23 20.42
C ASP A 466 -36.85 55.14 19.31
N PRO A 467 -36.84 54.73 18.03
CA PRO A 467 -37.29 53.43 17.51
C PRO A 467 -36.31 52.30 17.85
N VAL A 468 -36.80 51.07 17.83
CA VAL A 468 -35.98 49.85 17.97
C VAL A 468 -35.60 49.36 16.56
N HIS A 469 -34.31 49.32 16.27
CA HIS A 469 -33.77 48.82 15.02
C HIS A 469 -33.43 47.34 15.14
N ILE A 470 -34.04 46.52 14.29
CA ILE A 470 -33.75 45.09 14.17
C ILE A 470 -33.28 44.81 12.74
N VAL A 471 -31.99 44.57 12.59
CA VAL A 471 -31.33 44.36 11.31
C VAL A 471 -31.29 42.87 10.98
N VAL A 472 -31.85 42.49 9.85
CA VAL A 472 -31.64 41.18 9.25
C VAL A 472 -30.39 41.28 8.37
N PRO A 473 -29.30 40.57 8.70
CA PRO A 473 -28.08 40.63 7.90
C PRO A 473 -28.30 39.98 6.54
N HIS A 474 -27.55 40.45 5.54
CA HIS A 474 -27.55 39.89 4.19
C HIS A 474 -27.26 38.38 4.24
N TYR A 475 -28.10 37.58 3.55
CA TYR A 475 -28.03 36.12 3.62
C TYR A 475 -27.65 35.47 2.28
N MET A 476 -27.01 34.29 2.37
CA MET A 476 -26.52 33.57 1.19
C MET A 476 -27.66 33.17 0.24
N GLY A 477 -27.56 33.63 -1.00
CA GLY A 477 -28.56 33.43 -2.05
C GLY A 477 -29.77 34.38 -1.98
N GLN A 478 -29.62 35.53 -1.30
CA GLN A 478 -30.64 36.59 -1.23
C GLN A 478 -31.00 37.11 -2.62
N ASN A 479 -32.29 37.00 -2.96
CA ASN A 479 -32.86 37.66 -4.13
C ASN A 479 -33.47 39.00 -3.70
N SER A 480 -33.24 40.04 -4.49
CA SER A 480 -33.84 41.36 -4.25
C SER A 480 -35.38 41.38 -4.11
N GLN A 481 -36.07 40.34 -4.58
CA GLN A 481 -37.52 40.19 -4.50
C GLN A 481 -37.99 39.22 -3.40
N ASP A 482 -37.08 38.63 -2.62
CA ASP A 482 -37.46 37.77 -1.50
C ASP A 482 -38.25 38.58 -0.46
N ARG A 483 -39.36 38.04 0.05
CA ARG A 483 -40.21 38.68 1.06
C ARG A 483 -39.79 38.18 2.43
N VAL A 484 -39.22 39.05 3.25
CA VAL A 484 -38.70 38.72 4.58
C VAL A 484 -39.70 39.13 5.66
N GLU A 485 -40.14 38.17 6.45
CA GLU A 485 -41.10 38.35 7.54
C GLU A 485 -40.39 38.21 8.90
N LEU A 486 -40.25 39.31 9.63
CA LEU A 486 -39.68 39.36 10.98
C LEU A 486 -40.77 39.07 12.02
N VAL A 487 -40.54 38.10 12.89
CA VAL A 487 -41.43 37.67 13.97
C VAL A 487 -40.79 38.00 15.32
N VAL A 488 -41.49 38.78 16.15
CA VAL A 488 -41.05 39.18 17.49
C VAL A 488 -42.05 38.70 18.54
N VAL A 489 -41.57 37.92 19.52
CA VAL A 489 -42.37 37.39 20.63
C VAL A 489 -41.86 37.96 21.96
N GLY A 490 -42.65 38.82 22.56
CA GLY A 490 -42.37 39.45 23.84
C GLY A 490 -42.92 38.67 25.04
N PHE A 491 -42.13 38.58 26.10
CA PHE A 491 -42.46 37.97 27.38
C PHE A 491 -42.32 39.04 28.47
N PRO A 492 -43.39 39.79 28.79
CA PRO A 492 -43.37 40.77 29.87
C PRO A 492 -43.21 40.09 31.24
N ALA A 493 -42.80 40.84 32.26
CA ALA A 493 -42.67 40.31 33.62
C ALA A 493 -43.98 39.71 34.19
N SER A 494 -45.14 40.08 33.64
CA SER A 494 -46.46 39.54 34.00
C SER A 494 -46.75 38.12 33.44
N GLY A 495 -45.89 37.61 32.55
CA GLY A 495 -45.88 36.21 32.10
C GLY A 495 -46.76 35.86 30.89
N ALA A 496 -47.59 36.77 30.36
CA ALA A 496 -48.40 36.52 29.18
C ALA A 496 -47.66 36.93 27.88
N PRO A 497 -47.38 36.01 26.95
CA PRO A 497 -46.62 36.33 25.75
C PRO A 497 -47.41 37.23 24.78
N THR A 498 -46.73 38.18 24.17
CA THR A 498 -47.24 39.10 23.14
C THR A 498 -46.48 38.92 21.84
N TYR A 499 -47.13 39.09 20.70
CA TYR A 499 -46.59 38.72 19.39
C TYR A 499 -46.76 39.87 18.40
N ALA A 500 -45.72 40.14 17.60
CA ALA A 500 -45.75 41.10 16.50
C ALA A 500 -45.02 40.51 15.28
N THR A 501 -45.50 40.84 14.08
CA THR A 501 -44.88 40.44 12.81
C THR A 501 -44.76 41.64 11.89
N TYR A 502 -43.64 41.73 11.18
CA TYR A 502 -43.30 42.80 10.27
C TYR A 502 -42.79 42.19 8.96
N THR A 503 -42.99 42.85 7.82
CA THR A 503 -42.60 42.28 6.53
C THR A 503 -42.02 43.34 5.60
N ASP A 504 -40.92 43.01 4.94
CA ASP A 504 -40.29 43.84 3.92
C ASP A 504 -39.68 42.99 2.79
N VAL A 505 -39.20 43.63 1.72
CA VAL A 505 -38.47 42.98 0.62
C VAL A 505 -36.96 43.03 0.85
N ALA A 506 -36.25 41.97 0.46
CA ALA A 506 -34.86 41.79 0.88
C ALA A 506 -33.87 42.78 0.25
N GLY A 507 -34.09 43.23 -0.98
CA GLY A 507 -33.10 44.08 -1.67
C GLY A 507 -31.73 43.40 -1.85
N THR A 508 -30.66 44.18 -1.97
CA THR A 508 -29.29 43.68 -2.28
C THR A 508 -28.32 43.73 -1.10
N GLY A 509 -28.80 43.98 0.12
CA GLY A 509 -27.98 44.13 1.32
C GLY A 509 -28.78 43.85 2.59
N ASP A 510 -28.28 44.30 3.74
CA ASP A 510 -28.96 44.14 5.03
C ASP A 510 -30.33 44.84 5.04
N ILE A 511 -31.28 44.28 5.79
CA ILE A 511 -32.66 44.76 5.88
C ILE A 511 -32.88 45.31 7.29
N ASP A 512 -33.05 46.62 7.44
CA ASP A 512 -33.27 47.26 8.74
C ASP A 512 -34.76 47.47 9.01
N PHE A 513 -35.32 46.70 9.95
CA PHE A 513 -36.68 46.90 10.44
C PHE A 513 -36.68 47.95 11.56
N ILE A 514 -37.26 49.11 11.25
CA ILE A 514 -37.41 50.22 12.20
C ILE A 514 -38.78 50.10 12.89
N LEU A 515 -38.78 49.70 14.16
CA LEU A 515 -39.99 49.36 14.91
C LEU A 515 -40.30 50.38 16.01
N ASP A 516 -41.57 50.66 16.25
CA ASP A 516 -42.05 51.54 17.32
C ASP A 516 -41.74 50.94 18.71
N GLY A 517 -41.12 51.72 19.59
CA GLY A 517 -40.75 51.35 20.95
C GLY A 517 -41.94 50.94 21.84
N ALA A 518 -43.18 51.33 21.50
CA ALA A 518 -44.38 51.01 22.27
C ALA A 518 -44.59 49.51 22.55
N PHE A 519 -44.26 48.63 21.59
CA PHE A 519 -44.33 47.16 21.79
C PHE A 519 -43.30 46.68 22.83
N PHE A 520 -42.10 47.25 22.82
CA PHE A 520 -40.98 46.83 23.65
C PHE A 520 -41.07 47.39 25.08
N PHE A 521 -41.64 48.59 25.26
CA PHE A 521 -41.89 49.16 26.60
C PHE A 521 -42.80 48.28 27.46
N ALA A 522 -43.77 47.61 26.84
CA ALA A 522 -44.66 46.69 27.54
C ALA A 522 -43.94 45.45 28.12
N LEU A 523 -42.70 45.19 27.69
CA LEU A 523 -41.91 43.99 28.07
C LEU A 523 -40.92 44.25 29.22
N TYR A 524 -41.00 45.41 29.86
CA TYR A 524 -40.10 45.81 30.94
C TYR A 524 -40.00 44.77 32.07
N GLY A 525 -38.76 44.43 32.47
CA GLY A 525 -38.45 43.39 33.45
C GLY A 525 -38.54 41.96 32.89
N GLY A 526 -38.79 41.82 31.59
CA GLY A 526 -38.91 40.56 30.86
C GLY A 526 -37.89 40.46 29.71
N TYR A 527 -38.28 39.80 28.62
CA TYR A 527 -37.43 39.64 27.43
C TYR A 527 -38.27 39.43 26.17
N PHE A 528 -37.68 39.58 24.99
CA PHE A 528 -38.30 39.16 23.73
C PHE A 528 -37.40 38.24 22.92
N LYS A 529 -38.02 37.52 22.00
CA LYS A 529 -37.39 36.64 21.01
C LYS A 529 -37.67 37.19 19.62
N ALA A 530 -36.66 37.37 18.79
CA ALA A 530 -36.82 37.81 17.40
C ALA A 530 -36.21 36.78 16.44
N HIS A 531 -36.93 36.45 15.37
CA HIS A 531 -36.43 35.62 14.26
C HIS A 531 -37.15 36.05 12.96
N TYR A 532 -36.64 35.68 11.79
CA TYR A 532 -37.28 36.00 10.51
C TYR A 532 -37.44 34.78 9.61
N ILE A 533 -38.37 34.89 8.66
CA ILE A 533 -38.72 33.86 7.69
C ILE A 533 -38.65 34.47 6.29
N ILE A 534 -38.11 33.74 5.32
CA ILE A 534 -38.05 34.19 3.93
C ILE A 534 -39.13 33.47 3.12
N ASN A 535 -40.07 34.25 2.59
CA ASN A 535 -41.20 33.79 1.81
C ASN A 535 -41.05 34.28 0.35
N GLY A 536 -41.22 33.40 -0.64
CA GLY A 536 -41.19 33.77 -2.08
C GLY A 536 -40.00 33.24 -2.90
N GLY A 537 -39.04 32.54 -2.27
CA GLY A 537 -37.92 31.83 -2.91
C GLY A 537 -37.88 30.33 -2.58
N ILE A 538 -36.70 29.69 -2.64
CA ILE A 538 -36.50 28.30 -2.17
C ILE A 538 -36.92 28.23 -0.69
N PRO A 539 -37.79 27.28 -0.27
CA PRO A 539 -38.24 27.19 1.12
C PRO A 539 -37.07 26.99 2.09
N ARG A 540 -36.97 27.84 3.12
CA ARG A 540 -35.93 27.79 4.17
C ARG A 540 -36.58 27.71 5.55
N PRO A 541 -35.92 27.09 6.54
CA PRO A 541 -36.37 27.17 7.93
C PRO A 541 -36.26 28.61 8.46
N PRO A 542 -37.01 28.95 9.53
CA PRO A 542 -36.87 30.23 10.23
C PRO A 542 -35.43 30.46 10.70
N SER A 543 -35.03 31.73 10.80
CA SER A 543 -33.72 32.10 11.34
C SER A 543 -33.53 31.65 12.78
N ASP A 544 -32.28 31.67 13.22
CA ASP A 544 -31.96 31.64 14.62
C ASP A 544 -32.66 32.76 15.40
N VAL A 545 -32.88 32.49 16.69
CA VAL A 545 -33.66 33.36 17.56
C VAL A 545 -32.73 34.25 18.38
N ALA A 546 -32.82 35.56 18.19
CA ALA A 546 -32.22 36.53 19.10
C ALA A 546 -33.07 36.66 20.37
N ILE A 547 -32.48 36.44 21.55
CA ILE A 547 -33.16 36.61 22.85
C ILE A 547 -32.60 37.85 23.54
N ILE A 548 -33.43 38.87 23.72
CA ILE A 548 -33.03 40.16 24.28
C ILE A 548 -33.85 40.48 25.52
N TYR A 549 -33.16 40.72 26.63
CA TYR A 549 -33.78 41.17 27.87
C TYR A 549 -34.12 42.66 27.80
N VAL A 550 -35.25 43.04 28.40
CA VAL A 550 -35.75 44.41 28.42
C VAL A 550 -35.83 44.88 29.87
N GLY A 551 -34.93 45.77 30.29
CA GLY A 551 -34.83 46.23 31.69
C GLY A 551 -33.99 45.34 32.61
N LYS A 552 -34.23 45.36 33.93
CA LYS A 552 -33.35 44.74 34.95
C LYS A 552 -33.80 43.31 35.37
N THR A 553 -32.92 42.31 35.27
CA THR A 553 -33.10 40.85 35.54
C THR A 553 -32.94 40.40 37.02
N GLN A 554 -33.51 39.25 37.42
CA GLN A 554 -33.19 38.49 38.66
C GLN A 554 -32.39 37.19 38.36
N ASN A 555 -31.23 36.97 39.02
CA ASN A 555 -30.25 35.86 38.76
C ASN A 555 -29.92 35.01 40.02
N LYS A 556 -29.53 33.72 39.84
CA LYS A 556 -28.74 32.91 40.81
C LYS A 556 -27.27 33.36 40.83
N LEU A 557 -26.59 33.28 41.97
CA LEU A 557 -25.25 33.86 42.20
C LEU A 557 -24.08 32.90 41.81
N PRO A 558 -22.95 33.40 41.26
CA PRO A 558 -21.80 32.59 40.84
C PRO A 558 -20.96 32.06 42.01
N ALA A 559 -20.22 30.95 41.84
CA ALA A 559 -19.35 30.37 42.89
C ALA A 559 -18.17 31.27 43.29
N PRO A 560 -17.66 31.18 44.53
CA PRO A 560 -16.45 31.90 44.96
C PRO A 560 -15.17 31.27 44.36
N THR A 561 -14.08 32.05 44.30
CA THR A 561 -12.74 31.58 43.85
C THR A 561 -11.73 31.56 45.00
N THR A 562 -10.60 30.86 44.83
CA THR A 562 -9.51 30.85 45.82
C THR A 562 -8.15 31.11 45.20
N LEU A 563 -7.18 31.58 45.99
CA LEU A 563 -5.81 31.87 45.52
C LEU A 563 -4.84 30.69 45.67
N GLN A 564 -5.19 29.68 46.46
CA GLN A 564 -4.31 28.54 46.76
C GLN A 564 -4.82 27.21 46.19
N ALA A 565 -6.12 27.08 45.93
CA ALA A 565 -6.71 25.94 45.26
C ALA A 565 -7.35 26.42 43.94
N VAL A 566 -6.54 26.40 42.88
CA VAL A 566 -6.89 26.92 41.55
C VAL A 566 -7.11 25.76 40.55
N PRO A 567 -7.77 25.99 39.40
CA PRO A 567 -7.97 24.96 38.37
C PRO A 567 -6.64 24.42 37.81
N PRO A 568 -6.62 23.17 37.29
CA PRO A 568 -7.75 22.25 37.17
C PRO A 568 -8.02 21.42 38.45
N ASP A 569 -7.05 21.33 39.36
CA ASP A 569 -7.07 20.31 40.42
C ASP A 569 -7.73 20.78 41.72
N PHE A 570 -8.02 22.07 41.86
CA PHE A 570 -8.64 22.71 43.05
C PHE A 570 -8.10 22.14 44.37
N ARG A 571 -6.77 22.05 44.49
CA ARG A 571 -6.09 21.37 45.60
C ARG A 571 -5.28 22.33 46.47
N PHE A 572 -5.47 22.26 47.77
CA PHE A 572 -4.63 22.94 48.76
C PHE A 572 -3.55 21.98 49.27
N ASN A 573 -2.29 22.20 48.87
CA ASN A 573 -1.15 21.42 49.34
C ASN A 573 -0.48 22.05 50.58
N PRO A 574 -0.50 21.40 51.77
CA PRO A 574 0.12 21.90 53.01
C PRO A 574 1.63 22.08 52.94
N LEU A 575 2.31 21.34 52.05
CA LEU A 575 3.76 21.41 51.86
C LEU A 575 4.16 22.67 51.08
N ILE A 576 3.32 23.12 50.15
CA ILE A 576 3.59 24.28 49.28
C ILE A 576 3.00 25.56 49.88
N HIS A 577 1.71 25.56 50.21
CA HIS A 577 1.06 26.74 50.79
C HIS A 577 1.27 26.72 52.29
N LYS A 578 1.94 27.75 52.83
CA LYS A 578 2.21 27.90 54.28
C LYS A 578 1.23 28.84 55.01
N GLY A 579 0.38 29.56 54.27
CA GLY A 579 -0.61 30.51 54.80
C GLY A 579 -2.03 29.96 54.97
N ASN A 580 -2.97 30.87 55.22
CA ASN A 580 -4.42 30.64 55.24
C ASN A 580 -4.99 30.44 53.83
N LEU A 581 -6.19 29.86 53.72
CA LEU A 581 -6.92 29.79 52.44
C LEU A 581 -7.64 31.11 52.18
N ASN A 582 -7.31 31.76 51.07
CA ASN A 582 -7.87 33.03 50.67
C ASN A 582 -9.01 32.79 49.68
N VAL A 583 -10.21 33.28 50.02
CA VAL A 583 -11.42 33.16 49.21
C VAL A 583 -11.81 34.53 48.69
N ARG A 584 -12.29 34.59 47.44
CA ARG A 584 -12.72 35.80 46.76
C ARG A 584 -14.13 35.64 46.22
N VAL A 585 -14.98 36.62 46.52
CA VAL A 585 -16.31 36.74 45.92
C VAL A 585 -16.25 37.87 44.90
N GLN A 586 -16.60 37.54 43.65
CA GLN A 586 -16.59 38.51 42.56
C GLN A 586 -17.77 39.49 42.69
N PRO A 587 -17.62 40.74 42.22
CA PRO A 587 -18.72 41.69 42.18
C PRO A 587 -19.93 41.11 41.42
N HIS A 588 -21.14 41.37 41.92
CA HIS A 588 -22.37 40.90 41.29
C HIS A 588 -23.50 41.91 41.52
N PRO A 589 -24.43 42.13 40.55
CA PRO A 589 -25.52 43.11 40.68
C PRO A 589 -26.46 42.92 41.89
N SER A 590 -26.45 41.74 42.51
CA SER A 590 -27.21 41.46 43.75
C SER A 590 -26.48 41.88 45.03
N ILE A 591 -25.21 42.28 44.94
CA ILE A 591 -24.34 42.69 46.04
C ILE A 591 -24.29 44.22 46.06
N VAL A 592 -25.35 44.83 46.58
CA VAL A 592 -25.50 46.29 46.68
C VAL A 592 -25.34 46.76 48.13
N ALA A 593 -25.07 48.06 48.32
CA ALA A 593 -24.91 48.70 49.61
C ALA A 593 -26.12 48.44 50.50
N GLY A 594 -25.84 47.93 51.71
CA GLY A 594 -26.82 47.45 52.67
C GLY A 594 -27.05 45.94 52.69
N THR A 595 -26.60 45.20 51.67
CA THR A 595 -26.66 43.72 51.64
C THR A 595 -25.68 43.13 52.64
N GLU A 596 -26.00 42.00 53.27
CA GLU A 596 -25.02 41.25 54.09
C GLU A 596 -24.58 39.98 53.35
N ILE A 597 -23.28 39.68 53.36
CA ILE A 597 -22.68 38.49 52.74
C ILE A 597 -21.89 37.67 53.77
N ARG A 598 -21.89 36.34 53.65
CA ARG A 598 -20.95 35.47 54.37
C ARG A 598 -20.55 34.24 53.57
N VAL A 599 -19.37 33.70 53.85
CA VAL A 599 -18.81 32.50 53.21
C VAL A 599 -18.94 31.30 54.15
N ILE A 600 -19.27 30.14 53.58
CA ILE A 600 -19.43 28.87 54.26
C ILE A 600 -18.45 27.85 53.65
N PHE A 601 -17.65 27.22 54.51
CA PHE A 601 -16.67 26.18 54.19
C PHE A 601 -16.96 24.93 54.99
N ILE A 602 -17.35 23.84 54.34
CA ILE A 602 -17.74 22.58 54.99
C ILE A 602 -16.70 21.51 54.68
N GLY A 603 -15.87 21.21 55.67
CA GLY A 603 -14.84 20.18 55.57
C GLY A 603 -15.38 18.78 55.87
N SER A 604 -14.78 17.77 55.22
CA SER A 604 -15.11 16.35 55.38
C SER A 604 -14.72 15.75 56.74
N LYS A 605 -13.96 16.46 57.59
CA LYS A 605 -13.47 15.96 58.89
C LYS A 605 -13.91 16.83 60.08
N PRO A 606 -14.07 16.25 61.29
CA PRO A 606 -14.43 16.99 62.50
C PRO A 606 -13.44 18.13 62.79
N GLY A 607 -13.96 19.32 63.09
CA GLY A 607 -13.14 20.52 63.29
C GLY A 607 -12.60 21.15 61.99
N GLY A 608 -13.01 20.65 60.81
CA GLY A 608 -12.60 21.12 59.50
C GLY A 608 -13.60 22.04 58.78
N SER A 609 -14.69 22.45 59.43
CA SER A 609 -15.71 23.35 58.86
C SER A 609 -15.62 24.76 59.47
N TYR A 610 -15.98 25.78 58.70
CA TYR A 610 -15.96 27.19 59.09
C TYR A 610 -17.06 27.99 58.39
N THR A 611 -17.66 28.94 59.08
CA THR A 611 -18.60 29.91 58.51
C THR A 611 -18.17 31.29 58.96
N SER A 612 -18.03 32.23 58.02
CA SER A 612 -17.66 33.60 58.37
C SER A 612 -18.82 34.33 59.05
N PRO A 613 -18.54 35.37 59.85
CA PRO A 613 -19.54 36.35 60.23
C PRO A 613 -20.17 37.02 58.99
N TRP A 614 -21.34 37.61 59.19
CA TRP A 614 -21.96 38.49 58.20
C TRP A 614 -21.10 39.74 58.00
N PHE A 615 -20.82 40.04 56.73
CA PHE A 615 -20.11 41.23 56.28
C PHE A 615 -21.10 42.13 55.54
N ARG A 616 -21.26 43.36 56.02
CA ARG A 616 -22.21 44.32 55.44
C ARG A 616 -21.53 45.10 54.32
N ILE A 617 -22.17 45.10 53.15
CA ILE A 617 -21.72 45.85 51.97
C ILE A 617 -22.04 47.32 52.17
N ASP A 618 -21.05 48.18 51.97
CA ASP A 618 -21.22 49.63 51.84
C ASP A 618 -20.84 50.08 50.42
N GLU A 619 -20.98 51.37 50.14
CA GLU A 619 -20.76 51.97 48.81
C GLU A 619 -19.35 51.70 48.25
N ASN A 620 -18.35 51.36 49.07
CA ASN A 620 -17.01 51.06 48.60
C ASN A 620 -16.86 49.64 48.02
N TRP A 621 -17.88 48.78 48.20
CA TRP A 621 -17.83 47.35 47.84
C TRP A 621 -18.75 46.96 46.67
N GLU A 622 -19.59 47.87 46.15
CA GLU A 622 -20.62 47.54 45.13
C GLU A 622 -20.05 47.04 43.78
N ASP A 623 -18.77 47.29 43.50
CA ASP A 623 -18.08 46.82 42.29
C ASP A 623 -16.69 46.22 42.59
N ALA A 624 -16.42 45.87 43.85
CA ALA A 624 -15.11 45.39 44.31
C ALA A 624 -15.13 43.91 44.70
N GLU A 625 -14.01 43.21 44.48
CA GLU A 625 -13.84 41.83 44.93
C GLU A 625 -13.82 41.78 46.47
N ILE A 626 -14.67 40.94 47.07
CA ILE A 626 -14.81 40.85 48.53
C ILE A 626 -13.93 39.72 49.06
N PRO A 627 -12.91 40.02 49.89
CA PRO A 627 -11.98 39.02 50.38
C PRO A 627 -12.45 38.36 51.68
N PHE A 628 -12.38 37.03 51.73
CA PHE A 628 -12.53 36.23 52.94
C PHE A 628 -11.27 35.39 53.18
N THR A 629 -11.02 35.04 54.43
CA THR A 629 -9.88 34.20 54.82
C THR A 629 -10.34 33.08 55.75
N ILE A 630 -9.98 31.85 55.40
CA ILE A 630 -10.25 30.66 56.22
C ILE A 630 -8.94 30.25 56.89
N GLY A 631 -8.97 30.12 58.21
CA GLY A 631 -7.79 29.81 59.02
C GLY A 631 -7.13 28.50 58.59
N ARG A 632 -5.81 28.52 58.43
CA ARG A 632 -5.00 27.36 58.02
C ARG A 632 -5.30 26.11 58.85
N THR A 633 -5.48 26.25 60.15
CA THR A 633 -5.79 25.14 61.06
C THR A 633 -7.10 24.42 60.67
N VAL A 634 -8.12 25.16 60.25
CA VAL A 634 -9.40 24.59 59.77
C VAL A 634 -9.17 23.80 58.48
N VAL A 635 -8.33 24.32 57.58
CA VAL A 635 -7.99 23.66 56.31
C VAL A 635 -7.23 22.36 56.58
N LEU A 636 -6.18 22.40 57.41
CA LEU A 636 -5.34 21.22 57.72
C LEU A 636 -6.09 20.11 58.49
N ASN A 637 -7.13 20.44 59.26
CA ASN A 637 -7.97 19.42 59.90
C ASN A 637 -8.66 18.49 58.88
N ASN A 638 -8.69 18.87 57.59
CA ASN A 638 -9.20 18.06 56.49
C ASN A 638 -8.09 17.40 55.64
N GLU A 639 -6.83 17.33 56.11
CA GLU A 639 -5.72 16.71 55.36
C GLU A 639 -6.04 15.26 54.98
N GLY A 640 -5.88 14.92 53.70
CA GLY A 640 -6.31 13.65 53.10
C GLY A 640 -7.82 13.56 52.77
N GLY A 641 -8.55 14.68 52.78
CA GLY A 641 -9.99 14.77 52.47
C GLY A 641 -10.36 15.97 51.58
N THR A 642 -11.65 16.32 51.55
CA THR A 642 -12.22 17.43 50.75
C THR A 642 -12.99 18.45 51.59
N ALA A 643 -13.31 19.61 51.00
CA ALA A 643 -14.18 20.63 51.57
C ALA A 643 -15.03 21.36 50.51
N HIS A 644 -16.28 21.69 50.83
CA HIS A 644 -17.21 22.44 49.99
C HIS A 644 -17.23 23.92 50.38
N LEU A 645 -17.20 24.84 49.41
CA LEU A 645 -17.11 26.29 49.62
C LEU A 645 -18.17 27.05 48.81
N TYR A 646 -18.98 27.88 49.47
CA TYR A 646 -20.00 28.73 48.83
C TYR A 646 -20.30 29.97 49.70
N TYR A 647 -21.11 30.92 49.22
CA TYR A 647 -21.54 32.10 49.97
C TYR A 647 -23.05 32.36 49.86
N GLU A 648 -23.57 33.14 50.80
CA GLU A 648 -24.97 33.55 50.82
C GLU A 648 -25.12 35.07 51.00
N LEU A 649 -26.18 35.62 50.39
CA LEU A 649 -26.53 37.04 50.42
C LEU A 649 -27.88 37.27 51.08
N LYS A 650 -27.91 38.24 51.98
CA LYS A 650 -29.12 38.72 52.64
C LYS A 650 -29.47 40.12 52.11
N PRO A 651 -30.56 40.26 51.33
CA PRO A 651 -30.90 41.50 50.64
C PRO A 651 -31.39 42.61 51.59
N VAL A 652 -31.30 43.86 51.13
CA VAL A 652 -31.69 45.09 51.86
C VAL A 652 -33.19 45.18 52.12
N MET A 653 -34.01 44.67 51.20
CA MET A 653 -35.47 44.59 51.33
C MET A 653 -35.89 43.18 51.79
N PRO A 654 -37.02 43.00 52.52
CA PRO A 654 -37.45 41.70 53.00
C PRO A 654 -37.64 40.73 51.83
N GLY A 655 -36.72 39.78 51.70
CA GLY A 655 -36.68 38.77 50.65
C GLY A 655 -35.87 37.56 51.12
N PRO A 656 -36.03 36.39 50.47
CA PRO A 656 -35.30 35.18 50.85
C PRO A 656 -33.79 35.37 50.63
N THR A 657 -32.98 34.80 51.54
CA THR A 657 -31.53 34.70 51.39
C THR A 657 -31.20 33.97 50.08
N GLN A 658 -30.26 34.52 49.31
CA GLN A 658 -29.80 33.95 48.05
C GLN A 658 -28.50 33.17 48.27
N PHE A 659 -28.28 32.11 47.49
CA PHE A 659 -27.09 31.24 47.57
C PHE A 659 -26.29 31.25 46.28
N SER A 660 -24.97 31.15 46.41
CA SER A 660 -24.06 30.90 45.30
C SER A 660 -24.03 29.43 44.87
N LEU A 661 -23.46 29.18 43.70
CA LEU A 661 -22.93 27.85 43.35
C LEU A 661 -21.77 27.46 44.29
N GLU A 662 -21.49 26.16 44.41
CA GLU A 662 -20.43 25.62 45.28
C GLU A 662 -19.11 25.32 44.54
N LEU A 663 -17.99 25.39 45.28
CA LEU A 663 -16.64 24.99 44.85
C LEU A 663 -16.10 23.88 45.77
N ILE A 664 -15.61 22.77 45.21
CA ILE A 664 -15.05 21.63 45.96
C ILE A 664 -13.52 21.69 45.96
N ILE A 665 -12.89 21.56 47.13
CA ILE A 665 -11.43 21.69 47.34
C ILE A 665 -10.86 20.41 47.97
N ALA A 666 -9.75 19.87 47.43
CA ALA A 666 -9.01 18.73 48.00
C ALA A 666 -7.79 19.17 48.85
N ILE A 667 -7.42 18.44 49.93
CA ILE A 667 -6.39 18.88 50.88
C ILE A 667 -5.32 17.78 51.11
N GLY A 668 -4.04 18.07 50.80
CA GLY A 668 -2.89 17.14 50.89
C GLY A 668 -2.15 16.90 49.56
N GLY A 669 -0.89 16.43 49.59
CA GLY A 669 -0.02 16.24 48.40
C GLY A 669 0.47 14.78 48.15
N PRO A 670 0.88 14.43 46.91
CA PRO A 670 1.41 13.10 46.56
C PRO A 670 2.86 12.86 47.05
N ARG A 671 3.23 11.58 47.26
CA ARG A 671 4.58 11.13 47.67
C ARG A 671 5.59 11.32 46.52
N ILE A 672 6.78 11.87 46.80
CA ILE A 672 7.86 12.06 45.81
C ILE A 672 8.80 10.86 45.86
N LEU A 673 9.02 10.19 44.72
CA LEU A 673 9.88 9.01 44.59
C LEU A 673 11.27 9.37 44.01
N PRO A 674 12.37 8.70 44.43
CA PRO A 674 13.72 8.96 43.90
C PRO A 674 13.87 8.50 42.44
N LEU A 675 14.89 8.99 41.73
CA LEU A 675 15.23 8.53 40.38
C LEU A 675 15.81 7.09 40.40
N PRO A 676 15.56 6.28 39.35
CA PRO A 676 16.28 5.03 39.16
C PRO A 676 17.76 5.29 38.80
N SER A 677 18.59 4.24 38.83
CA SER A 677 20.00 4.29 38.38
C SER A 677 20.31 3.16 37.41
N VAL A 678 21.21 3.41 36.45
CA VAL A 678 21.61 2.46 35.40
C VAL A 678 23.10 2.17 35.53
N VAL A 679 23.48 0.91 35.75
CA VAL A 679 24.86 0.54 36.14
C VAL A 679 25.86 0.68 35.00
N GLN A 680 25.47 0.33 33.78
CA GLN A 680 26.34 0.35 32.60
C GLN A 680 26.48 1.76 31.98
N ALA A 681 25.77 2.76 32.52
CA ALA A 681 25.76 4.13 32.04
C ALA A 681 26.59 5.06 32.94
N THR A 682 27.04 6.17 32.36
CA THR A 682 27.83 7.21 33.04
C THR A 682 26.97 8.45 33.25
N TYR A 683 26.98 9.03 34.45
CA TYR A 683 26.18 10.22 34.75
C TYR A 683 26.71 11.46 34.04
N ILE A 684 25.81 12.14 33.31
CA ILE A 684 26.05 13.47 32.75
C ILE A 684 25.48 14.53 33.71
N SER A 685 24.28 14.29 34.24
CA SER A 685 23.60 15.14 35.23
C SER A 685 22.70 14.29 36.13
N GLU A 686 22.02 14.90 37.12
CA GLU A 686 21.13 14.16 38.04
C GLU A 686 20.00 13.41 37.32
N THR A 687 19.53 13.90 36.17
CA THR A 687 18.41 13.32 35.39
C THR A 687 18.85 12.72 34.05
N ARG A 688 20.15 12.70 33.72
CA ARG A 688 20.65 12.22 32.42
C ARG A 688 21.94 11.41 32.52
N VAL A 689 21.98 10.26 31.86
CA VAL A 689 23.12 9.35 31.81
C VAL A 689 23.44 8.95 30.36
N GLU A 690 24.70 8.59 30.09
CA GLU A 690 25.18 8.11 28.80
C GLU A 690 25.52 6.62 28.84
N LEU A 691 24.97 5.84 27.92
CA LEU A 691 25.20 4.40 27.76
C LEU A 691 26.03 4.12 26.50
N ASN A 692 27.23 3.55 26.70
CA ASN A 692 27.97 2.94 25.60
C ASN A 692 27.40 1.55 25.30
N PRO A 693 26.85 1.29 24.09
CA PRO A 693 26.22 0.02 23.76
C PRO A 693 27.20 -1.18 23.80
N VAL A 694 28.52 -0.93 23.73
CA VAL A 694 29.56 -1.97 23.84
C VAL A 694 29.55 -2.65 25.22
N HIS A 695 29.07 -1.97 26.27
CA HIS A 695 29.01 -2.51 27.63
C HIS A 695 27.86 -3.51 27.83
N VAL A 696 26.93 -3.60 26.89
CA VAL A 696 25.75 -4.49 26.95
C VAL A 696 25.70 -5.48 25.79
N ILE A 697 26.84 -5.76 25.16
CA ILE A 697 27.04 -6.77 24.12
C ILE A 697 28.30 -7.59 24.42
N ALA A 698 28.39 -8.78 23.82
CA ALA A 698 29.52 -9.68 24.03
C ALA A 698 30.88 -8.99 23.76
N PRO A 699 31.92 -9.21 24.59
CA PRO A 699 32.02 -10.22 25.65
C PRO A 699 31.38 -9.82 26.99
N ASN A 700 30.84 -8.60 27.11
CA ASN A 700 30.12 -8.18 28.32
C ASN A 700 28.75 -8.87 28.42
N PRO A 701 28.15 -8.94 29.63
CA PRO A 701 26.80 -9.47 29.80
C PRO A 701 25.79 -8.74 28.89
N PRO A 702 24.95 -9.45 28.12
CA PRO A 702 23.96 -8.85 27.23
C PRO A 702 22.72 -8.39 28.00
N SER A 703 22.93 -7.61 29.07
CA SER A 703 21.88 -7.15 29.96
C SER A 703 22.16 -5.75 30.50
N LEU A 704 21.12 -4.92 30.60
CA LEU A 704 21.14 -3.63 31.25
C LEU A 704 20.62 -3.78 32.69
N GLU A 705 21.38 -3.34 33.68
CA GLU A 705 20.98 -3.39 35.09
C GLU A 705 20.43 -2.02 35.54
N VAL A 706 19.16 -2.03 35.95
CA VAL A 706 18.48 -0.87 36.56
C VAL A 706 18.29 -1.13 38.05
N ARG A 707 18.63 -0.15 38.89
CA ARG A 707 18.50 -0.23 40.35
C ARG A 707 17.55 0.85 40.86
N VAL A 708 16.66 0.45 41.77
CA VAL A 708 15.72 1.33 42.46
C VAL A 708 15.96 1.27 43.96
N THR A 709 16.28 2.40 44.59
CA THR A 709 16.50 2.50 46.04
C THR A 709 15.17 2.28 46.78
N SER A 710 15.01 1.12 47.40
CA SER A 710 13.71 0.61 47.87
C SER A 710 13.65 0.31 49.37
N ASN A 711 14.75 0.48 50.10
CA ASN A 711 14.84 0.30 51.56
C ASN A 711 13.89 1.19 52.41
N THR A 712 13.23 2.17 51.79
CA THR A 712 12.24 3.06 52.42
C THR A 712 10.80 2.79 51.97
N PHE A 713 10.60 1.81 51.09
CA PHE A 713 9.28 1.44 50.59
C PHE A 713 8.62 0.38 51.50
N PRO A 714 7.29 0.33 51.56
CA PRO A 714 6.59 -0.72 52.30
C PRO A 714 6.88 -2.11 51.71
N ASN A 715 7.01 -3.12 52.57
CA ASN A 715 7.34 -4.50 52.17
C ASN A 715 6.23 -5.20 51.37
N ASP A 716 5.03 -4.65 51.38
CA ASP A 716 3.84 -5.10 50.64
C ASP A 716 3.65 -4.37 49.30
N ALA A 717 4.59 -3.51 48.91
CA ALA A 717 4.56 -2.79 47.64
C ALA A 717 5.36 -3.52 46.55
N ASP A 718 4.91 -3.38 45.30
CA ASP A 718 5.62 -3.87 44.11
C ASP A 718 6.19 -2.70 43.29
N ILE A 719 7.32 -2.93 42.64
CA ILE A 719 8.02 -1.99 41.75
C ILE A 719 7.94 -2.52 40.31
N LYS A 720 7.44 -1.70 39.38
CA LYS A 720 7.48 -1.98 37.93
C LYS A 720 8.34 -0.95 37.22
N ILE A 721 9.39 -1.38 36.52
CA ILE A 721 10.18 -0.49 35.67
C ILE A 721 9.41 -0.18 34.39
N ILE A 722 9.44 1.08 33.98
CA ILE A 722 8.84 1.57 32.75
C ILE A 722 9.94 2.18 31.89
N ILE A 723 10.08 1.66 30.67
CA ILE A 723 10.93 2.24 29.63
C ILE A 723 10.00 2.95 28.64
N THR A 724 10.21 4.24 28.42
CA THR A 724 9.45 5.04 27.44
C THR A 724 10.37 5.62 26.39
N GLY A 725 9.90 5.63 25.14
CA GLY A 725 10.67 6.05 23.98
C GLY A 725 10.05 5.54 22.69
N LYS A 726 10.76 4.67 21.97
CA LYS A 726 10.33 4.08 20.70
C LYS A 726 9.46 2.83 20.94
N PRO A 727 8.30 2.70 20.26
CA PRO A 727 7.41 1.56 20.40
C PRO A 727 8.05 0.25 19.90
N GLY A 728 7.39 -0.88 20.14
CA GLY A 728 7.85 -2.20 19.71
C GLY A 728 8.98 -2.73 20.59
N VAL A 729 10.08 -3.19 20.00
CA VAL A 729 11.22 -3.72 20.79
C VAL A 729 11.89 -2.65 21.64
N GLY A 730 11.66 -1.36 21.40
CA GLY A 730 12.18 -0.25 22.21
C GLY A 730 11.46 -0.05 23.56
N THR A 731 10.27 -0.63 23.76
CA THR A 731 9.53 -0.59 25.02
C THR A 731 9.31 -2.02 25.55
N PRO A 732 10.34 -2.63 26.17
CA PRO A 732 10.19 -3.99 26.71
C PRO A 732 9.15 -4.02 27.84
N ASP A 733 8.31 -5.07 27.88
CA ASP A 733 7.47 -5.31 29.06
C ASP A 733 8.31 -5.96 30.17
N ILE A 734 8.40 -5.25 31.30
CA ILE A 734 9.25 -5.63 32.42
C ILE A 734 8.31 -6.06 33.56
N PRO A 735 8.36 -7.33 34.01
CA PRO A 735 7.54 -7.80 35.11
C PRO A 735 7.80 -7.00 36.41
N ALA A 736 6.73 -6.77 37.17
CA ALA A 736 6.84 -6.16 38.49
C ALA A 736 7.58 -7.09 39.46
N ARG A 737 8.27 -6.50 40.44
CA ARG A 737 8.97 -7.25 41.51
C ARG A 737 8.67 -6.62 42.87
N PRO A 738 8.68 -7.41 43.96
CA PRO A 738 8.55 -6.87 45.31
C PRO A 738 9.59 -5.78 45.61
N SER A 739 9.19 -4.78 46.40
CA SER A 739 10.06 -3.68 46.84
C SER A 739 11.17 -4.12 47.79
N ILE A 740 11.18 -5.38 48.23
CA ILE A 740 12.11 -5.93 49.21
C ILE A 740 13.53 -6.03 48.62
N PRO A 741 14.52 -5.30 49.15
CA PRO A 741 15.91 -5.43 48.73
C PRO A 741 16.49 -6.82 49.03
N GLU A 742 17.46 -7.25 48.22
CA GLU A 742 18.22 -8.46 48.53
C GLU A 742 19.03 -8.29 49.84
N PRO A 743 19.30 -9.38 50.59
CA PRO A 743 20.02 -9.29 51.87
C PRO A 743 21.37 -8.55 51.73
N GLY A 744 21.51 -7.43 52.45
CA GLY A 744 22.72 -6.60 52.45
C GLY A 744 22.70 -5.43 51.45
N GLU A 745 21.66 -5.29 50.63
CA GLU A 745 21.51 -4.20 49.66
C GLU A 745 20.45 -3.18 50.13
N THR A 746 20.51 -1.96 49.60
CA THR A 746 19.51 -0.90 49.86
C THR A 746 18.56 -0.67 48.67
N TYR A 747 18.67 -1.48 47.62
CA TYR A 747 17.96 -1.32 46.35
C TYR A 747 17.45 -2.66 45.81
N THR A 748 16.41 -2.58 44.97
CA THR A 748 15.90 -3.70 44.16
C THR A 748 16.54 -3.67 42.77
N ARG A 749 17.03 -4.83 42.30
CA ARG A 749 17.71 -5.00 41.00
C ARG A 749 16.74 -5.45 39.90
N PHE A 750 16.90 -4.89 38.70
CA PHE A 750 16.24 -5.33 37.47
C PHE A 750 17.28 -5.56 36.38
N ASN A 751 17.43 -6.81 35.94
CA ASN A 751 18.30 -7.17 34.81
C ASN A 751 17.44 -7.32 33.55
N LEU A 752 17.60 -6.39 32.62
CA LEU A 752 16.83 -6.31 31.38
C LEU A 752 17.66 -6.88 30.23
N SER A 753 17.05 -7.60 29.28
CA SER A 753 17.75 -7.96 28.04
C SER A 753 18.22 -6.69 27.32
N SER A 754 19.45 -6.67 26.80
CA SER A 754 19.95 -5.50 26.07
C SER A 754 19.39 -5.37 24.64
N ASP A 755 18.52 -6.29 24.21
CA ASP A 755 17.93 -6.29 22.87
C ASP A 755 17.18 -4.99 22.52
N PHE A 756 16.54 -4.35 23.50
CA PHE A 756 15.82 -3.08 23.28
C PHE A 756 16.77 -1.89 23.10
N VAL A 757 18.01 -1.98 23.61
CA VAL A 757 19.02 -0.91 23.47
C VAL A 757 19.37 -0.68 22.00
N ALA A 758 19.29 -1.73 21.19
CA ALA A 758 19.53 -1.67 19.75
C ALA A 758 18.58 -0.69 19.01
N ALA A 759 17.37 -0.46 19.54
CA ALA A 759 16.42 0.49 18.98
C ALA A 759 16.82 1.95 19.21
N TYR A 760 17.70 2.21 20.18
CA TYR A 760 18.07 3.57 20.61
C TYR A 760 19.49 3.98 20.24
N LEU A 761 20.23 3.20 19.44
CA LEU A 761 21.57 3.57 19.00
C LEU A 761 21.60 4.98 18.38
N GLY A 762 22.39 5.89 18.96
CA GLY A 762 22.47 7.30 18.56
C GLY A 762 21.29 8.17 19.02
N GLY A 763 20.41 7.66 19.88
CA GLY A 763 19.24 8.36 20.42
C GLY A 763 19.13 8.22 21.94
N GLU A 764 17.93 8.33 22.48
CA GLU A 764 17.70 8.28 23.93
C GLU A 764 16.38 7.61 24.30
N PHE A 765 16.30 7.07 25.53
CA PHE A 765 15.07 6.58 26.15
C PHE A 765 14.96 7.05 27.59
N ASN A 766 13.75 7.01 28.13
CA ASN A 766 13.48 7.37 29.52
C ASN A 766 13.22 6.13 30.35
N VAL A 767 13.83 6.06 31.53
CA VAL A 767 13.61 5.05 32.55
C VAL A 767 12.89 5.68 33.73
N SER A 768 11.75 5.12 34.10
CA SER A 768 11.04 5.43 35.35
C SER A 768 10.55 4.14 35.99
N TYR A 769 9.92 4.24 37.15
CA TYR A 769 9.26 3.12 37.79
C TYR A 769 7.97 3.52 38.48
N GLN A 770 7.09 2.54 38.62
CA GLN A 770 5.83 2.65 39.36
C GLN A 770 5.95 1.86 40.65
N LEU A 771 5.62 2.51 41.77
CA LEU A 771 5.42 1.88 43.06
C LEU A 771 3.93 1.59 43.22
N MET A 772 3.57 0.32 43.33
CA MET A 772 2.19 -0.16 43.44
C MET A 772 1.92 -0.55 44.89
N GLU A 773 1.08 0.25 45.55
CA GLU A 773 0.69 0.08 46.96
C GLU A 773 -0.83 -0.19 47.02
N ALA A 774 -1.33 -0.73 48.13
CA ALA A 774 -2.77 -0.97 48.30
C ALA A 774 -3.63 0.32 48.22
N SER A 775 -3.02 1.49 48.44
CA SER A 775 -3.65 2.82 48.35
C SER A 775 -3.62 3.43 46.94
N GLY A 776 -2.93 2.81 45.97
CA GLY A 776 -2.78 3.29 44.60
C GLY A 776 -1.35 3.21 44.07
N THR A 777 -1.18 3.63 42.82
CA THR A 777 0.13 3.59 42.12
C THR A 777 0.74 4.98 42.05
N THR A 778 2.01 5.11 42.46
CA THR A 778 2.80 6.35 42.35
C THR A 778 3.95 6.16 41.37
N SER A 779 4.19 7.11 40.46
CA SER A 779 5.28 7.04 39.46
C SER A 779 6.48 7.89 39.87
N SER A 780 7.69 7.42 39.54
CA SER A 780 8.93 8.18 39.71
C SER A 780 9.11 9.23 38.61
N PRO A 781 9.98 10.23 38.81
CA PRO A 781 10.50 11.04 37.71
C PRO A 781 11.27 10.19 36.68
N ASN A 782 11.42 10.72 35.47
CA ASN A 782 12.14 10.06 34.37
C ASN A 782 13.65 10.33 34.47
N LEU A 783 14.46 9.26 34.33
CA LEU A 783 15.89 9.33 34.04
C LEU A 783 16.09 9.14 32.53
N THR A 784 16.68 10.13 31.85
CA THR A 784 16.99 10.03 30.42
C THR A 784 18.32 9.31 30.21
N VAL A 785 18.33 8.28 29.36
CA VAL A 785 19.50 7.48 28.99
C VAL A 785 19.81 7.74 27.51
N GLU A 786 20.92 8.42 27.24
CA GLU A 786 21.46 8.63 25.90
C GLU A 786 22.29 7.41 25.49
N VAL A 787 22.00 6.80 24.34
CA VAL A 787 22.74 5.63 23.85
C VAL A 787 23.63 6.05 22.69
N LEU A 788 24.94 5.81 22.83
CA LEU A 788 25.90 6.15 21.78
C LEU A 788 25.70 5.30 20.52
N ALA A 789 26.12 5.81 19.37
CA ALA A 789 26.18 5.05 18.12
C ALA A 789 27.25 3.94 18.19
N LEU A 790 27.10 2.89 17.36
CA LEU A 790 28.12 1.85 17.25
C LEU A 790 29.37 2.36 16.51
N PRO A 791 30.60 2.01 16.95
CA PRO A 791 31.81 2.28 16.20
C PRO A 791 31.82 1.57 14.84
N ASP A 792 32.30 2.26 13.79
CA ASP A 792 32.41 1.71 12.43
C ASP A 792 33.22 0.40 12.34
N SER A 793 34.21 0.24 13.22
CA SER A 793 35.04 -0.97 13.28
C SER A 793 34.23 -2.24 13.63
N LEU A 794 33.09 -2.11 14.32
CA LEU A 794 32.20 -3.23 14.63
C LEU A 794 31.21 -3.53 13.49
N LEU A 795 31.19 -2.70 12.44
CA LEU A 795 30.28 -2.80 11.30
C LEU A 795 31.03 -3.14 9.99
N ASP A 796 32.36 -3.25 10.02
CA ASP A 796 33.19 -3.74 8.90
C ASP A 796 33.14 -5.28 8.80
N LEU A 797 32.01 -5.81 8.32
CA LEU A 797 31.68 -7.25 8.38
C LEU A 797 31.33 -7.89 7.03
N VAL A 798 31.22 -7.09 5.96
CA VAL A 798 30.71 -7.51 4.64
C VAL A 798 31.85 -7.89 3.71
N THR A 799 31.79 -9.08 3.11
CA THR A 799 32.84 -9.59 2.20
C THR A 799 32.28 -10.51 1.11
N ILE A 800 33.02 -10.66 0.00
CA ILE A 800 32.90 -11.79 -0.95
C ILE A 800 34.14 -12.67 -0.80
N PRO A 801 34.04 -13.80 -0.06
CA PRO A 801 35.20 -14.59 0.33
C PRO A 801 35.88 -15.30 -0.84
N GLU A 802 35.18 -15.52 -1.96
CA GLU A 802 35.73 -16.21 -3.14
C GLU A 802 36.63 -15.32 -4.01
N THR A 803 36.75 -14.02 -3.69
CA THR A 803 37.56 -13.10 -4.48
C THR A 803 39.06 -13.26 -4.22
N VAL A 804 39.86 -13.08 -5.27
CA VAL A 804 41.33 -13.08 -5.19
C VAL A 804 41.83 -11.69 -5.52
N GLY A 805 42.46 -11.01 -4.56
CA GLY A 805 42.94 -9.63 -4.75
C GLY A 805 41.84 -8.61 -5.08
N GLY A 806 40.59 -8.87 -4.66
CA GLY A 806 39.42 -8.02 -4.96
C GLY A 806 38.79 -8.29 -6.33
N ALA A 807 39.25 -9.29 -7.09
CA ALA A 807 38.64 -9.69 -8.34
C ALA A 807 37.59 -10.80 -8.14
N ILE A 808 36.38 -10.58 -8.66
CA ILE A 808 35.28 -11.54 -8.75
C ILE A 808 35.42 -12.30 -10.06
N ASN A 809 35.50 -13.64 -9.97
CA ASN A 809 35.46 -14.51 -11.12
C ASN A 809 34.01 -14.96 -11.38
N PRO A 810 33.35 -14.55 -12.48
CA PRO A 810 31.95 -14.88 -12.76
C PRO A 810 31.73 -16.35 -13.19
N SER A 811 32.82 -17.12 -13.34
CA SER A 811 32.79 -18.54 -13.68
C SER A 811 32.68 -19.46 -12.46
N VAL A 812 32.78 -18.93 -11.23
CA VAL A 812 32.58 -19.67 -9.97
C VAL A 812 31.38 -19.09 -9.20
N ALA A 813 30.85 -19.86 -8.24
CA ALA A 813 29.84 -19.34 -7.32
C ALA A 813 30.48 -18.32 -6.37
N ASN A 814 29.88 -17.13 -6.26
CA ASN A 814 30.34 -16.07 -5.37
C ASN A 814 29.21 -15.72 -4.40
N HIS A 815 29.54 -15.47 -3.13
CA HIS A 815 28.55 -15.15 -2.10
C HIS A 815 28.85 -13.84 -1.41
N VAL A 816 27.81 -13.08 -1.07
CA VAL A 816 27.95 -12.03 -0.06
C VAL A 816 27.90 -12.69 1.30
N ARG A 817 28.94 -12.48 2.11
CA ARG A 817 29.03 -12.93 3.50
C ARG A 817 29.01 -11.74 4.43
N ILE A 818 28.13 -11.77 5.42
CA ILE A 818 28.11 -10.83 6.53
C ILE A 818 28.35 -11.61 7.83
N ASN A 819 29.44 -11.31 8.53
CA ASN A 819 29.74 -11.92 9.83
C ASN A 819 28.81 -11.37 10.93
N ARG A 820 28.72 -12.10 12.06
CA ARG A 820 27.97 -11.67 13.25
C ARG A 820 28.25 -10.21 13.63
N TRP A 821 27.18 -9.44 13.79
CA TRP A 821 27.21 -8.02 14.20
C TRP A 821 26.71 -7.82 15.64
N PRO A 822 26.91 -6.62 16.24
CA PRO A 822 26.31 -6.27 17.53
C PRO A 822 24.78 -6.44 17.53
N PHE A 823 24.22 -7.05 18.57
CA PHE A 823 22.80 -7.39 18.65
C PHE A 823 22.28 -8.36 17.56
N PHE A 824 23.16 -9.17 16.94
CA PHE A 824 22.76 -10.20 15.98
C PHE A 824 21.79 -11.21 16.59
N ARG A 825 20.62 -11.37 15.97
CA ARG A 825 19.57 -12.33 16.36
C ARG A 825 18.78 -12.85 15.16
N ALA A 826 18.12 -14.00 15.34
CA ALA A 826 17.16 -14.50 14.35
C ALA A 826 16.00 -13.52 14.16
N SER A 827 15.38 -13.56 12.98
CA SER A 827 14.26 -12.71 12.57
C SER A 827 14.58 -11.21 12.37
N GLN A 828 15.85 -10.78 12.49
CA GLN A 828 16.25 -9.45 12.04
C GLN A 828 16.12 -9.33 10.53
N LEU A 829 15.44 -8.30 10.04
CA LEU A 829 15.34 -8.06 8.60
C LEU A 829 16.66 -7.48 8.09
N LEU A 830 17.14 -8.05 6.99
CA LEU A 830 18.41 -7.75 6.36
C LEU A 830 18.19 -7.41 4.89
N TRP A 831 18.87 -6.35 4.43
CA TRP A 831 18.93 -5.92 3.04
C TRP A 831 20.36 -6.03 2.54
N ILE A 832 20.52 -6.50 1.31
CA ILE A 832 21.80 -6.58 0.62
C ILE A 832 21.58 -6.15 -0.83
N ASP A 833 22.12 -5.00 -1.19
CA ASP A 833 22.21 -4.52 -2.56
C ASP A 833 23.62 -4.70 -3.09
N ILE A 834 23.72 -5.09 -4.35
CA ILE A 834 24.95 -5.07 -5.12
C ILE A 834 24.84 -3.92 -6.12
N LEU A 835 25.70 -2.93 -5.96
CA LEU A 835 25.74 -1.76 -6.83
C LEU A 835 26.78 -1.94 -7.93
N SER A 836 26.38 -1.67 -9.18
CA SER A 836 27.25 -1.77 -10.35
C SER A 836 26.73 -0.90 -11.51
N SER A 837 27.03 -1.24 -12.78
CA SER A 837 26.36 -0.62 -13.94
C SER A 837 24.88 -1.03 -14.06
N THR A 838 24.50 -2.10 -13.38
CA THR A 838 23.12 -2.57 -13.25
C THR A 838 22.96 -3.05 -11.83
N ASP A 839 22.21 -2.34 -11.00
CA ASP A 839 22.09 -2.69 -9.58
C ASP A 839 21.26 -3.97 -9.40
N LEU A 840 21.59 -4.74 -8.37
CA LEU A 840 20.88 -5.96 -7.99
C LEU A 840 20.57 -5.95 -6.50
N ALA A 841 19.28 -5.97 -6.17
CA ALA A 841 18.83 -6.27 -4.82
C ALA A 841 18.96 -7.78 -4.57
N LEU A 842 20.03 -8.20 -3.88
CA LEU A 842 20.33 -9.60 -3.60
C LEU A 842 19.44 -10.17 -2.49
N ARG A 843 19.15 -9.35 -1.48
CA ARG A 843 18.28 -9.70 -0.34
C ARG A 843 17.42 -8.48 0.00
N VAL A 844 16.10 -8.65 0.04
CA VAL A 844 15.13 -7.57 0.27
C VAL A 844 14.27 -7.91 1.47
N SER A 845 14.49 -7.22 2.59
CA SER A 845 13.70 -7.36 3.82
C SER A 845 13.52 -8.81 4.29
N MET A 846 14.55 -9.65 4.13
CA MET A 846 14.46 -11.05 4.51
C MET A 846 15.00 -11.26 5.92
N PRO A 847 14.28 -11.98 6.80
CA PRO A 847 14.73 -12.25 8.16
C PRO A 847 15.99 -13.10 8.18
N VAL A 848 16.87 -12.86 9.14
CA VAL A 848 17.95 -13.78 9.51
C VAL A 848 17.32 -15.08 9.97
N THR A 849 17.59 -16.16 9.25
CA THR A 849 17.05 -17.49 9.57
C THR A 849 17.70 -18.06 10.84
N SER A 850 17.05 -19.03 11.49
CA SER A 850 17.63 -19.72 12.65
C SER A 850 18.97 -20.40 12.33
N ALA A 851 19.13 -20.88 11.10
CA ALA A 851 20.36 -21.50 10.61
C ALA A 851 21.51 -20.48 10.48
N GLU A 852 21.24 -19.31 9.88
CA GLU A 852 22.19 -18.20 9.78
C GLU A 852 22.58 -17.67 11.17
N PHE A 853 21.60 -17.55 12.07
CA PHE A 853 21.84 -17.15 13.45
C PHE A 853 22.80 -18.12 14.17
N THR A 854 22.57 -19.42 14.04
CA THR A 854 23.43 -20.45 14.63
C THR A 854 24.82 -20.47 13.97
N ALA A 855 24.89 -20.23 12.66
CA ALA A 855 26.16 -20.13 11.94
C ALA A 855 26.95 -18.85 12.25
N GLY A 856 26.34 -17.86 12.91
CA GLY A 856 26.99 -16.58 13.22
C GLY A 856 27.29 -15.73 11.98
N ARG A 857 26.57 -15.93 10.88
CA ARG A 857 26.77 -15.20 9.60
C ARG A 857 25.61 -15.41 8.64
N THR A 858 25.43 -14.49 7.70
CA THR A 858 24.66 -14.73 6.47
C THR A 858 25.58 -15.09 5.32
N LEU A 859 25.02 -15.81 4.33
CA LEU A 859 25.73 -16.21 3.13
C LEU A 859 24.76 -16.25 1.95
N ASP A 860 24.79 -15.19 1.14
CA ASP A 860 23.80 -14.94 0.09
C ASP A 860 24.45 -15.14 -1.30
N LEU A 861 23.95 -16.10 -2.08
CA LEU A 861 24.52 -16.49 -3.38
C LEU A 861 24.23 -15.42 -4.45
N ILE A 862 25.28 -14.88 -5.07
CA ILE A 862 25.14 -13.93 -6.18
C ILE A 862 24.81 -14.70 -7.47
N PRO A 863 23.73 -14.35 -8.20
CA PRO A 863 23.38 -15.01 -9.45
C PRO A 863 24.53 -14.95 -10.47
N ALA A 864 24.93 -16.11 -11.01
CA ALA A 864 26.01 -16.18 -12.00
C ALA A 864 25.65 -15.46 -13.32
N SER A 865 24.37 -15.44 -13.70
CA SER A 865 23.86 -14.70 -14.86
C SER A 865 24.09 -13.20 -14.72
N TYR A 866 23.85 -12.65 -13.52
CA TYR A 866 24.12 -11.25 -13.20
C TYR A 866 25.62 -10.92 -13.31
N LEU A 867 26.49 -11.71 -12.67
CA LEU A 867 27.94 -11.44 -12.73
C LEU A 867 28.50 -11.54 -14.16
N ARG A 868 27.92 -12.38 -15.02
CA ARG A 868 28.33 -12.54 -16.42
C ARG A 868 27.79 -11.44 -17.33
N SER A 869 26.66 -10.82 -17.02
CA SER A 869 26.11 -9.71 -17.80
C SER A 869 26.93 -8.44 -17.64
N LEU A 870 27.60 -8.27 -16.49
CA LEU A 870 28.48 -7.13 -16.25
C LEU A 870 29.72 -7.17 -17.17
N PRO A 871 30.19 -6.03 -17.71
CA PRO A 871 31.42 -5.95 -18.50
C PRO A 871 32.69 -6.40 -17.73
N ASP A 872 33.75 -6.82 -18.44
CA ASP A 872 35.02 -7.09 -17.76
C ASP A 872 35.55 -5.81 -17.08
N ASN A 873 36.19 -5.99 -15.92
CA ASN A 873 36.75 -4.92 -15.10
C ASN A 873 35.72 -3.91 -14.53
N SER A 874 34.41 -4.19 -14.64
CA SER A 874 33.38 -3.37 -14.00
C SER A 874 33.49 -3.43 -12.48
N THR A 875 33.21 -2.31 -11.81
CA THR A 875 33.23 -2.23 -10.34
C THR A 875 31.95 -2.77 -9.74
N VAL A 876 32.08 -3.47 -8.61
CA VAL A 876 30.97 -4.00 -7.82
C VAL A 876 31.17 -3.58 -6.37
N THR A 877 30.16 -2.97 -5.76
CA THR A 877 30.11 -2.68 -4.32
C THR A 877 28.85 -3.30 -3.72
N ILE A 878 28.88 -3.54 -2.41
CA ILE A 878 27.79 -4.14 -1.64
C ILE A 878 27.28 -3.14 -0.60
N GLN A 879 26.01 -2.79 -0.63
CA GLN A 879 25.39 -2.07 0.48
C GLN A 879 24.53 -3.04 1.26
N ALA A 880 24.88 -3.27 2.52
CA ALA A 880 24.06 -4.06 3.42
C ALA A 880 23.53 -3.19 4.57
N ARG A 881 22.30 -3.46 4.99
CA ARG A 881 21.65 -2.80 6.12
C ARG A 881 20.85 -3.81 6.94
N VAL A 882 20.73 -3.60 8.24
CA VAL A 882 19.96 -4.47 9.14
C VAL A 882 19.03 -3.67 10.04
N SER A 883 17.78 -4.10 10.22
CA SER A 883 16.88 -3.52 11.20
C SER A 883 17.24 -4.03 12.60
N LEU A 884 17.72 -3.12 13.44
CA LEU A 884 18.04 -3.37 14.85
C LEU A 884 16.89 -2.96 15.78
N ASP A 885 16.08 -2.00 15.35
CA ASP A 885 14.95 -1.42 16.07
C ASP A 885 13.64 -2.20 15.95
N GLY A 886 13.65 -3.33 15.24
CA GLY A 886 12.48 -4.19 15.06
C GLY A 886 11.33 -3.58 14.25
N SER A 887 11.51 -2.38 13.69
CA SER A 887 10.49 -1.70 12.86
C SER A 887 10.31 -2.38 11.49
N GLY A 888 11.33 -3.11 11.04
CA GLY A 888 11.38 -3.65 9.69
C GLY A 888 11.48 -2.58 8.59
N ASN A 889 11.67 -1.31 8.96
CA ASN A 889 11.85 -0.22 8.02
C ASN A 889 13.31 -0.11 7.59
N GLU A 890 13.55 -0.11 6.27
CA GLU A 890 14.88 0.03 5.71
C GLU A 890 15.49 1.42 5.98
N SER A 891 14.68 2.47 6.04
CA SER A 891 15.18 3.85 6.22
C SER A 891 15.79 4.09 7.60
N THR A 892 15.45 3.27 8.60
CA THR A 892 16.00 3.33 9.95
C THR A 892 17.00 2.19 10.22
N ALA A 893 17.28 1.36 9.21
CA ALA A 893 18.18 0.23 9.34
C ALA A 893 19.63 0.70 9.54
N GLN A 894 20.37 -0.02 10.37
CA GLN A 894 21.79 0.23 10.59
C GLN A 894 22.59 -0.23 9.36
N HIS A 895 23.31 0.70 8.76
CA HIS A 895 24.22 0.41 7.65
C HIS A 895 25.51 -0.25 8.15
N PHE A 896 26.03 -1.20 7.38
CA PHE A 896 27.39 -1.72 7.57
C PHE A 896 28.41 -0.74 6.95
N SER A 897 29.40 -0.32 7.72
CA SER A 897 30.23 0.86 7.44
C SER A 897 31.24 0.68 6.29
N ARG A 898 31.51 -0.55 5.83
CA ARG A 898 32.51 -0.79 4.77
C ARG A 898 32.03 -1.79 3.73
N SER A 899 32.04 -1.31 2.50
CA SER A 899 31.87 -2.14 1.31
C SER A 899 33.18 -2.18 0.53
N PRO A 900 33.90 -3.30 0.47
CA PRO A 900 35.06 -3.41 -0.39
C PRO A 900 34.63 -3.19 -1.85
N VAL A 901 35.43 -2.45 -2.61
CA VAL A 901 35.23 -2.32 -4.07
C VAL A 901 35.83 -3.56 -4.72
N TYR A 902 34.97 -4.36 -5.34
CA TYR A 902 35.34 -5.50 -6.14
C TYR A 902 35.38 -5.15 -7.62
N ARG A 903 36.06 -5.96 -8.42
CA ARG A 903 36.03 -5.86 -9.88
C ARG A 903 35.67 -7.19 -10.52
N ILE A 904 34.82 -7.16 -11.54
CA ILE A 904 34.60 -8.33 -12.38
C ILE A 904 35.90 -8.62 -13.14
N LYS A 905 36.35 -9.87 -13.08
CA LYS A 905 37.44 -10.35 -13.93
C LYS A 905 36.99 -11.59 -14.70
N LYS A 906 36.58 -11.38 -15.94
CA LYS A 906 36.28 -12.45 -16.89
C LYS A 906 37.60 -13.10 -17.32
N ALA A 907 37.58 -14.43 -17.44
CA ALA A 907 38.70 -15.15 -18.03
C ALA A 907 38.66 -14.97 -19.55
N SER A 908 39.72 -14.42 -20.14
CA SER A 908 39.90 -14.35 -21.61
C SER A 908 40.14 -15.73 -22.19
N GLY A 909 39.59 -16.02 -23.36
CA GLY A 909 39.77 -17.29 -24.07
C GLY A 909 38.86 -18.42 -23.59
N VAL A 910 37.69 -18.09 -23.04
CA VAL A 910 36.69 -19.08 -22.61
C VAL A 910 35.71 -19.33 -23.75
N VAL A 911 35.47 -20.60 -24.07
CA VAL A 911 34.41 -20.97 -25.02
C VAL A 911 33.05 -20.75 -24.37
N GLU A 912 32.25 -19.84 -24.93
CA GLU A 912 30.91 -19.47 -24.44
C GLU A 912 29.84 -20.47 -24.90
N GLY A 913 30.02 -21.05 -26.09
CA GLY A 913 29.06 -21.99 -26.67
C GLY A 913 29.36 -22.36 -28.12
N GLU A 914 28.38 -23.00 -28.75
CA GLU A 914 28.43 -23.41 -30.14
C GLU A 914 27.14 -23.03 -30.90
N ILE A 915 27.28 -22.75 -32.20
CA ILE A 915 26.16 -22.46 -33.10
C ILE A 915 26.15 -23.52 -34.19
N GLN A 916 25.08 -24.32 -34.26
CA GLN A 916 24.94 -25.38 -35.27
C GLN A 916 24.76 -24.77 -36.67
N VAL A 917 25.53 -25.27 -37.64
CA VAL A 917 25.53 -24.84 -39.05
C VAL A 917 25.54 -26.06 -39.97
N GLY A 918 25.85 -25.88 -41.26
CA GLY A 918 26.02 -27.02 -42.19
C GLY A 918 27.38 -27.69 -42.03
N HIS A 919 27.56 -28.82 -42.72
CA HIS A 919 28.78 -29.63 -42.64
C HIS A 919 30.00 -28.96 -43.24
N THR A 920 31.14 -29.17 -42.58
CA THR A 920 32.45 -28.63 -42.97
C THR A 920 32.42 -27.11 -43.14
N PRO A 921 32.07 -26.34 -42.09
CA PRO A 921 32.22 -24.89 -42.11
C PRO A 921 33.68 -24.55 -42.35
N SER A 922 33.95 -23.68 -43.34
CA SER A 922 35.32 -23.39 -43.77
C SER A 922 35.70 -21.92 -43.64
N HIS A 923 34.87 -21.02 -44.19
CA HIS A 923 35.18 -19.61 -44.27
C HIS A 923 34.12 -18.75 -43.61
N LEU A 924 34.57 -17.66 -43.01
CA LEU A 924 33.76 -16.77 -42.18
C LEU A 924 33.87 -15.32 -42.66
N ALA A 925 32.73 -14.62 -42.71
CA ALA A 925 32.70 -13.18 -42.92
C ALA A 925 31.76 -12.52 -41.91
N LEU A 926 32.27 -11.58 -41.12
CA LEU A 926 31.50 -10.79 -40.17
C LEU A 926 31.07 -9.47 -40.83
N SER A 927 29.83 -9.04 -40.61
CA SER A 927 29.38 -7.70 -41.02
C SER A 927 30.14 -6.62 -40.26
N LYS A 928 30.21 -5.41 -40.82
CA LYS A 928 30.97 -4.30 -40.23
C LYS A 928 30.45 -3.86 -38.85
N ASP A 929 29.16 -4.07 -38.61
CA ASP A 929 28.47 -3.78 -37.36
C ASP A 929 28.44 -4.97 -36.40
N ASP A 930 29.17 -6.05 -36.71
CA ASP A 930 29.22 -7.31 -35.98
C ASP A 930 27.88 -8.05 -35.83
N SER A 931 26.78 -7.54 -36.37
CA SER A 931 25.41 -8.08 -36.19
C SER A 931 25.14 -9.39 -36.94
N ARG A 932 25.93 -9.70 -37.99
CA ARG A 932 25.76 -10.90 -38.80
C ARG A 932 27.06 -11.59 -39.13
N LEU A 933 27.08 -12.91 -38.93
CA LEU A 933 28.15 -13.79 -39.37
C LEU A 933 27.67 -14.67 -40.53
N TYR A 934 28.44 -14.69 -41.61
CA TYR A 934 28.20 -15.52 -42.77
C TYR A 934 29.22 -16.66 -42.83
N VAL A 935 28.74 -17.89 -43.02
CA VAL A 935 29.56 -19.10 -42.95
C VAL A 935 29.37 -19.93 -44.21
N THR A 936 30.45 -20.29 -44.90
CA THR A 936 30.38 -21.27 -46.00
C THR A 936 30.49 -22.69 -45.46
N ASN A 937 29.45 -23.49 -45.70
CA ASN A 937 29.42 -24.91 -45.34
C ASN A 937 29.76 -25.74 -46.58
N VAL A 938 31.02 -26.16 -46.70
CA VAL A 938 31.53 -26.78 -47.94
C VAL A 938 30.94 -28.16 -48.17
N GLY A 939 30.73 -28.93 -47.11
CA GLY A 939 30.18 -30.29 -47.18
C GLY A 939 28.75 -30.30 -47.71
N ASP A 940 27.94 -29.32 -47.30
CA ASP A 940 26.53 -29.21 -47.71
C ASP A 940 26.30 -28.29 -48.91
N ARG A 941 27.33 -27.53 -49.32
CA ARG A 941 27.25 -26.50 -50.35
C ARG A 941 26.20 -25.42 -50.03
N THR A 942 26.16 -25.00 -48.76
CA THR A 942 25.24 -23.97 -48.26
C THR A 942 25.99 -22.82 -47.60
N ILE A 943 25.29 -21.70 -47.36
CA ILE A 943 25.78 -20.59 -46.54
C ILE A 943 24.87 -20.41 -45.34
N SER A 944 25.41 -20.48 -44.12
CA SER A 944 24.66 -20.11 -42.92
C SER A 944 24.80 -18.61 -42.66
N VAL A 945 23.68 -17.97 -42.34
CA VAL A 945 23.59 -16.57 -41.89
C VAL A 945 23.20 -16.61 -40.43
N ILE A 946 24.08 -16.13 -39.57
CA ILE A 946 23.95 -16.13 -38.11
C ILE A 946 23.69 -14.72 -37.64
N ASP A 947 22.70 -14.57 -36.75
CA ASP A 947 22.48 -13.37 -35.94
C ASP A 947 23.36 -13.50 -34.69
N THR A 948 24.31 -12.58 -34.53
CA THR A 948 25.35 -12.67 -33.49
C THR A 948 24.85 -12.24 -32.12
N ASP A 949 23.82 -11.39 -32.06
CA ASP A 949 23.18 -10.99 -30.81
C ASP A 949 22.37 -12.14 -30.22
N LYS A 950 21.68 -12.89 -31.10
CA LYS A 950 20.89 -14.06 -30.71
C LYS A 950 21.69 -15.36 -30.62
N GLY A 951 22.84 -15.43 -31.29
CA GLY A 951 23.67 -16.63 -31.34
C GLY A 951 23.01 -17.78 -32.12
N GLU A 952 22.22 -17.48 -33.15
CA GLU A 952 21.46 -18.50 -33.90
C GLU A 952 21.53 -18.30 -35.42
N VAL A 953 21.38 -19.41 -36.17
CA VAL A 953 21.24 -19.36 -37.63
C VAL A 953 19.85 -18.87 -38.00
N ILE A 954 19.77 -17.69 -38.59
CA ILE A 954 18.53 -17.07 -39.05
C ILE A 954 18.21 -17.40 -40.52
N ARG A 955 19.19 -17.89 -41.29
CA ARG A 955 18.99 -18.32 -42.66
C ARG A 955 20.05 -19.34 -43.09
N THR A 956 19.64 -20.37 -43.83
CA THR A 956 20.56 -21.23 -44.59
C THR A 956 20.28 -21.09 -46.07
N LEU A 957 21.27 -20.63 -46.83
CA LEU A 957 21.17 -20.37 -48.26
C LEU A 957 21.70 -21.56 -49.05
N GLN A 958 20.89 -22.06 -49.97
CA GLN A 958 21.32 -23.03 -50.97
C GLN A 958 22.04 -22.29 -52.10
N VAL A 959 23.28 -22.70 -52.41
CA VAL A 959 24.05 -22.02 -53.44
C VAL A 959 23.80 -22.65 -54.81
N THR A 960 23.45 -21.83 -55.80
CA THR A 960 23.21 -22.24 -57.19
C THR A 960 24.50 -22.19 -58.01
N GLY A 961 24.81 -23.25 -58.78
CA GLY A 961 25.99 -23.32 -59.65
C GLY A 961 26.82 -24.61 -59.48
N THR A 962 27.72 -24.87 -60.41
CA THR A 962 28.66 -26.01 -60.36
C THR A 962 29.98 -25.55 -59.74
N GLY A 963 30.39 -26.10 -58.59
CA GLY A 963 31.63 -25.71 -57.90
C GLY A 963 31.51 -25.81 -56.38
N ALA A 964 32.63 -26.11 -55.70
CA ALA A 964 32.68 -26.14 -54.24
C ALA A 964 32.75 -24.71 -53.68
N LEU A 965 32.13 -24.46 -52.54
CA LEU A 965 32.27 -23.16 -51.85
C LEU A 965 33.70 -23.02 -51.34
N SER A 966 34.29 -21.83 -51.52
CA SER A 966 35.57 -21.46 -50.94
C SER A 966 35.41 -20.16 -50.14
N GLY A 967 36.04 -19.07 -50.56
CA GLY A 967 36.04 -17.78 -49.87
C GLY A 967 34.68 -17.08 -49.83
N ILE A 968 34.52 -16.25 -48.79
CA ILE A 968 33.34 -15.41 -48.56
C ILE A 968 33.78 -14.03 -48.08
N ALA A 969 33.09 -12.99 -48.54
CA ALA A 969 33.33 -11.61 -48.09
C ALA A 969 32.03 -10.81 -48.12
N VAL A 970 31.83 -9.92 -47.14
CA VAL A 970 30.66 -9.03 -47.09
C VAL A 970 31.11 -7.58 -47.31
N SER A 971 30.37 -6.85 -48.16
CA SER A 971 30.63 -5.43 -48.42
C SER A 971 30.53 -4.58 -47.14
N PRO A 972 31.29 -3.47 -46.98
CA PRO A 972 31.28 -2.69 -45.75
C PRO A 972 29.93 -2.05 -45.39
N ASN A 973 29.05 -1.85 -46.38
CA ASN A 973 27.68 -1.37 -46.17
C ASN A 973 26.68 -2.50 -45.84
N GLY A 974 27.16 -3.74 -45.73
CA GLY A 974 26.36 -4.92 -45.40
C GLY A 974 25.45 -5.42 -46.52
N ARG A 975 25.39 -4.79 -47.71
CA ARG A 975 24.35 -5.07 -48.72
C ARG A 975 24.65 -6.25 -49.65
N ASN A 976 25.92 -6.53 -49.92
CA ASN A 976 26.34 -7.57 -50.86
C ASN A 976 27.27 -8.57 -50.17
N LEU A 977 26.95 -9.84 -50.32
CA LEU A 977 27.77 -10.98 -49.96
C LEU A 977 28.41 -11.56 -51.23
N TYR A 978 29.73 -11.67 -51.23
CA TYR A 978 30.52 -12.26 -52.31
C TYR A 978 30.96 -13.66 -51.91
N VAL A 979 30.78 -14.62 -52.81
CA VAL A 979 31.07 -16.03 -52.53
C VAL A 979 31.79 -16.64 -53.72
N SER A 980 32.98 -17.18 -53.52
CA SER A 980 33.71 -17.87 -54.59
C SER A 980 33.24 -19.32 -54.70
N LEU A 981 32.93 -19.69 -55.95
CA LEU A 981 32.75 -21.07 -56.35
C LEU A 981 34.06 -21.55 -56.97
N LEU A 982 34.71 -22.48 -56.28
CA LEU A 982 35.92 -23.10 -56.75
C LEU A 982 35.66 -23.71 -58.14
N SER A 983 36.62 -23.48 -59.04
CA SER A 983 36.60 -23.92 -60.45
C SER A 983 35.65 -23.18 -61.39
N THR A 984 34.84 -22.22 -60.94
CA THR A 984 33.87 -21.53 -61.83
C THR A 984 33.86 -20.00 -61.76
N SER A 985 33.29 -19.41 -60.71
CA SER A 985 32.91 -17.99 -60.69
C SER A 985 32.80 -17.42 -59.28
N THR A 986 32.62 -16.10 -59.16
CA THR A 986 32.26 -15.45 -57.90
C THR A 986 30.80 -15.00 -57.96
N LEU A 987 29.97 -15.46 -57.02
CA LEU A 987 28.58 -15.03 -56.88
C LEU A 987 28.50 -13.74 -56.08
N VAL A 988 27.52 -12.91 -56.42
CA VAL A 988 27.11 -11.74 -55.62
C VAL A 988 25.67 -11.96 -55.18
N ILE A 989 25.46 -12.01 -53.87
CA ILE A 989 24.18 -12.24 -53.22
C ILE A 989 23.80 -10.98 -52.45
N GLU A 990 22.61 -10.43 -52.68
CA GLU A 990 22.13 -9.31 -51.87
C GLU A 990 21.64 -9.82 -50.50
N THR A 991 21.92 -9.09 -49.42
CA THR A 991 21.72 -9.59 -48.04
C THR A 991 20.33 -9.32 -47.48
N THR A 992 19.45 -8.63 -48.22
CA THR A 992 18.09 -8.29 -47.76
C THR A 992 17.11 -9.44 -48.00
N HIS A 993 17.11 -10.02 -49.21
CA HIS A 993 16.26 -11.16 -49.58
C HIS A 993 17.08 -12.42 -49.92
N PHE A 994 18.41 -12.34 -49.86
CA PHE A 994 19.35 -13.44 -50.14
C PHE A 994 19.27 -13.99 -51.56
N GLN A 995 19.04 -13.10 -52.53
CA GLN A 995 19.03 -13.47 -53.94
C GLN A 995 20.39 -13.25 -54.60
N THR A 996 20.79 -14.17 -55.47
CA THR A 996 21.95 -13.98 -56.35
C THR A 996 21.62 -12.90 -57.37
N ILE A 997 22.30 -11.76 -57.29
CA ILE A 997 22.09 -10.60 -58.17
C ILE A 997 23.13 -10.49 -59.29
N ALA A 998 24.28 -11.16 -59.15
CA ALA A 998 25.27 -11.25 -60.21
C ALA A 998 26.12 -12.52 -60.09
N THR A 999 26.69 -12.96 -61.21
CA THR A 999 27.72 -14.00 -61.29
C THR A 999 28.88 -13.47 -62.09
N ILE A 1000 30.03 -13.35 -61.45
CA ILE A 1000 31.26 -12.77 -62.01
C ILE A 1000 32.10 -13.92 -62.56
N SER A 1001 32.26 -13.95 -63.89
CA SER A 1001 33.10 -14.94 -64.57
C SER A 1001 34.55 -14.83 -64.11
N SER A 1002 35.25 -15.97 -64.06
CA SER A 1002 36.68 -16.08 -63.75
C SER A 1002 37.62 -15.51 -64.83
N ALA A 1003 37.08 -14.92 -65.91
CA ALA A 1003 37.82 -14.21 -66.94
C ALA A 1003 38.98 -15.03 -67.57
N GLY A 1004 38.78 -16.34 -67.72
CA GLY A 1004 39.76 -17.27 -68.31
C GLY A 1004 40.69 -17.95 -67.30
N PHE A 1005 40.59 -17.62 -66.00
CA PHE A 1005 41.41 -18.19 -64.93
C PHE A 1005 40.53 -18.87 -63.87
N PRO A 1006 40.02 -20.09 -64.11
CA PRO A 1006 39.19 -20.80 -63.14
C PRO A 1006 39.95 -21.09 -61.84
N TYR A 1007 39.26 -21.56 -60.80
CA TYR A 1007 39.80 -21.86 -59.45
C TYR A 1007 39.93 -20.65 -58.51
N ASN A 1008 38.87 -19.84 -58.44
CA ASN A 1008 38.73 -18.79 -57.44
C ASN A 1008 38.66 -19.37 -56.02
N SER A 1009 39.50 -18.85 -55.12
CA SER A 1009 39.66 -19.33 -53.75
C SER A 1009 39.33 -18.21 -52.74
N ALA A 1010 40.34 -17.45 -52.30
CA ALA A 1010 40.19 -16.41 -51.29
C ALA A 1010 39.42 -15.21 -51.82
N LEU A 1011 38.58 -14.59 -51.00
CA LEU A 1011 37.95 -13.31 -51.30
C LEU A 1011 38.33 -12.28 -50.25
N ARG A 1012 38.78 -11.10 -50.67
CA ARG A 1012 39.04 -9.99 -49.76
C ARG A 1012 38.73 -8.65 -50.40
N LEU A 1013 38.01 -7.81 -49.68
CA LEU A 1013 37.77 -6.42 -50.05
C LEU A 1013 38.96 -5.56 -49.64
N ASN A 1014 39.27 -4.53 -50.44
CA ASN A 1014 40.19 -3.49 -50.00
C ASN A 1014 39.57 -2.68 -48.84
N PRO A 1015 40.36 -1.92 -48.07
CA PRO A 1015 39.85 -1.19 -46.89
C PRO A 1015 38.67 -0.26 -47.17
N THR A 1016 38.57 0.31 -48.37
CA THR A 1016 37.46 1.18 -48.77
C THR A 1016 36.21 0.42 -49.25
N GLY A 1017 36.32 -0.89 -49.50
CA GLY A 1017 35.25 -1.71 -50.08
C GLY A 1017 34.96 -1.46 -51.55
N SER A 1018 35.73 -0.61 -52.23
CA SER A 1018 35.55 -0.26 -53.65
C SER A 1018 36.02 -1.34 -54.62
N ARG A 1019 36.87 -2.27 -54.15
CA ARG A 1019 37.42 -3.36 -54.94
C ARG A 1019 37.38 -4.66 -54.15
N LEU A 1020 36.99 -5.74 -54.83
CA LEU A 1020 37.09 -7.11 -54.36
C LEU A 1020 38.23 -7.79 -55.10
N TYR A 1021 39.07 -8.52 -54.37
CA TYR A 1021 40.15 -9.32 -54.93
C TYR A 1021 39.84 -10.80 -54.69
N SER A 1022 39.86 -11.57 -55.78
CA SER A 1022 39.74 -13.02 -55.73
C SER A 1022 41.10 -13.66 -55.97
N GLY A 1023 41.54 -14.47 -55.01
CA GLY A 1023 42.70 -15.33 -55.15
C GLY A 1023 42.43 -16.49 -56.09
N ASN A 1024 43.50 -17.09 -56.60
CA ASN A 1024 43.42 -18.23 -57.49
C ASN A 1024 44.39 -19.34 -57.08
N GLU A 1025 43.94 -20.59 -57.12
CA GLU A 1025 44.76 -21.73 -56.69
C GLU A 1025 45.77 -22.21 -57.74
N TYR A 1026 45.45 -22.16 -59.03
CA TYR A 1026 46.25 -22.85 -60.06
C TYR A 1026 46.93 -21.93 -61.06
N TYR A 1027 46.51 -20.67 -61.20
CA TYR A 1027 47.09 -19.74 -62.16
C TYR A 1027 48.01 -18.69 -61.51
N GLY A 1028 48.09 -18.66 -60.17
CA GLY A 1028 49.02 -17.81 -59.44
C GLY A 1028 48.83 -16.32 -59.73
N GLY A 1029 47.68 -15.76 -59.36
CA GLY A 1029 47.35 -14.35 -59.56
C GLY A 1029 46.08 -13.94 -58.81
N LEU A 1030 45.72 -12.65 -58.90
CA LEU A 1030 44.48 -12.12 -58.32
C LEU A 1030 43.56 -11.57 -59.41
N GLN A 1031 42.28 -11.88 -59.30
CA GLN A 1031 41.24 -11.21 -60.07
C GLN A 1031 40.81 -9.95 -59.31
N GLU A 1032 40.92 -8.77 -59.93
CA GLU A 1032 40.37 -7.52 -59.38
C GLU A 1032 38.96 -7.27 -59.93
N ILE A 1033 38.04 -6.96 -59.04
CA ILE A 1033 36.61 -6.78 -59.31
C ILE A 1033 36.17 -5.43 -58.74
N ASP A 1034 35.41 -4.66 -59.52
CA ASP A 1034 34.78 -3.42 -59.08
C ASP A 1034 33.45 -3.75 -58.38
N THR A 1035 33.30 -3.35 -57.12
CA THR A 1035 32.14 -3.70 -56.28
C THR A 1035 30.91 -2.83 -56.54
N SER A 1036 31.08 -1.68 -57.20
CA SER A 1036 29.96 -0.81 -57.58
C SER A 1036 29.25 -1.33 -58.82
N THR A 1037 30.01 -1.96 -59.73
CA THR A 1037 29.48 -2.51 -60.98
C THR A 1037 29.38 -4.04 -61.01
N ASN A 1038 29.96 -4.72 -60.02
CA ASN A 1038 30.11 -6.19 -59.96
C ASN A 1038 30.76 -6.76 -61.22
N LYS A 1039 31.77 -6.07 -61.76
CA LYS A 1039 32.46 -6.46 -62.99
C LYS A 1039 33.95 -6.69 -62.75
N TYR A 1040 34.48 -7.66 -63.49
CA TYR A 1040 35.91 -7.88 -63.62
C TYR A 1040 36.59 -6.60 -64.15
N VAL A 1041 37.70 -6.21 -63.50
CA VAL A 1041 38.52 -5.06 -63.88
C VAL A 1041 39.77 -5.53 -64.63
N ARG A 1042 40.59 -6.35 -63.98
CA ARG A 1042 41.86 -6.86 -64.53
C ARG A 1042 42.36 -8.07 -63.75
N TRP A 1043 43.38 -8.72 -64.29
CA TRP A 1043 44.11 -9.82 -63.68
C TRP A 1043 45.50 -9.35 -63.25
N LEU A 1044 45.84 -9.59 -61.98
CA LEU A 1044 47.14 -9.26 -61.39
C LEU A 1044 48.05 -10.48 -61.51
N ASN A 1045 48.98 -10.41 -62.46
CA ASN A 1045 49.87 -11.51 -62.81
C ASN A 1045 51.01 -11.73 -61.79
N GLY A 1046 51.51 -12.97 -61.74
CA GLY A 1046 52.75 -13.34 -61.06
C GLY A 1046 52.63 -13.74 -59.59
N GLY A 1047 51.40 -13.88 -59.10
CA GLY A 1047 51.08 -14.34 -57.74
C GLY A 1047 51.63 -15.72 -57.41
N SER A 1048 51.18 -16.26 -56.28
CA SER A 1048 51.60 -17.61 -55.84
C SER A 1048 50.50 -18.62 -56.12
N TYR A 1049 50.87 -19.82 -56.57
CA TYR A 1049 49.93 -20.95 -56.61
C TYR A 1049 49.39 -21.22 -55.20
N TYR A 1050 48.14 -21.66 -55.12
CA TYR A 1050 47.36 -21.86 -53.89
C TYR A 1050 47.21 -20.59 -53.06
N THR A 1051 46.88 -19.45 -53.69
CA THR A 1051 46.53 -18.25 -52.94
C THR A 1051 45.23 -18.51 -52.16
N GLN A 1052 45.28 -18.55 -50.83
CA GLN A 1052 44.13 -18.87 -49.95
C GLN A 1052 43.81 -17.77 -48.92
N ALA A 1053 44.70 -16.79 -48.76
CA ALA A 1053 44.44 -15.60 -47.98
C ALA A 1053 45.03 -14.37 -48.66
N ILE A 1054 44.31 -13.25 -48.51
CA ILE A 1054 44.68 -11.93 -49.02
C ILE A 1054 44.56 -10.95 -47.86
N ALA A 1055 45.58 -10.12 -47.66
CA ALA A 1055 45.60 -9.05 -46.66
C ALA A 1055 46.04 -7.72 -47.29
N PHE A 1056 45.72 -6.61 -46.64
CA PHE A 1056 46.09 -5.27 -47.07
C PHE A 1056 46.85 -4.57 -45.95
N ASN A 1057 47.74 -3.65 -46.31
CA ASN A 1057 48.21 -2.66 -45.34
C ASN A 1057 47.08 -1.67 -44.99
N HIS A 1058 47.27 -0.90 -43.92
CA HIS A 1058 46.28 0.07 -43.44
C HIS A 1058 45.75 1.02 -44.52
N SER A 1059 46.62 1.53 -45.39
CA SER A 1059 46.23 2.45 -46.46
C SER A 1059 45.64 1.77 -47.70
N GLY A 1060 45.65 0.44 -47.78
CA GLY A 1060 45.18 -0.33 -48.93
C GLY A 1060 46.05 -0.22 -50.18
N THR A 1061 47.23 0.40 -50.10
CA THR A 1061 48.15 0.58 -51.22
C THR A 1061 48.95 -0.68 -51.56
N ARG A 1062 49.06 -1.62 -50.62
CA ARG A 1062 49.78 -2.90 -50.80
C ARG A 1062 48.86 -4.07 -50.54
N ILE A 1063 48.90 -5.06 -51.45
CA ILE A 1063 48.18 -6.32 -51.33
C ILE A 1063 49.18 -7.43 -51.01
N TYR A 1064 48.91 -8.18 -49.96
CA TYR A 1064 49.70 -9.34 -49.56
C TYR A 1064 48.91 -10.60 -49.84
N THR A 1065 49.55 -11.59 -50.46
CA THR A 1065 48.93 -12.88 -50.74
C THR A 1065 49.81 -14.00 -50.24
N ASN A 1066 49.20 -15.11 -49.85
CA ASN A 1066 49.91 -16.34 -49.53
C ASN A 1066 49.92 -17.34 -50.71
N GLY A 1067 50.34 -18.58 -50.44
CA GLY A 1067 50.54 -19.66 -51.40
C GLY A 1067 51.83 -20.41 -51.10
N TYR A 1068 52.63 -20.75 -52.12
CA TYR A 1068 54.03 -21.19 -51.92
C TYR A 1068 55.01 -20.05 -51.63
N HIS A 1069 54.60 -18.80 -51.89
CA HIS A 1069 55.36 -17.60 -51.62
C HIS A 1069 54.42 -16.56 -51.03
N ILE A 1070 54.96 -15.69 -50.20
CA ILE A 1070 54.23 -14.49 -49.78
C ILE A 1070 54.58 -13.39 -50.77
N ARG A 1071 53.58 -12.92 -51.53
CA ARG A 1071 53.76 -11.89 -52.55
C ARG A 1071 53.23 -10.55 -52.06
N THR A 1072 53.87 -9.49 -52.51
CA THR A 1072 53.43 -8.10 -52.28
C THR A 1072 53.16 -7.46 -53.63
N PHE A 1073 51.92 -7.05 -53.86
CA PHE A 1073 51.51 -6.27 -55.02
C PHE A 1073 51.35 -4.80 -54.63
N ASP A 1074 51.74 -3.92 -55.55
CA ASP A 1074 51.26 -2.54 -55.53
C ASP A 1074 49.81 -2.51 -56.05
N GLN A 1075 48.89 -1.97 -55.25
CA GLN A 1075 47.46 -2.00 -55.56
C GLN A 1075 47.14 -1.17 -56.82
N ALA A 1076 47.80 -0.03 -57.01
CA ALA A 1076 47.52 0.87 -58.11
C ALA A 1076 47.96 0.25 -59.45
N SER A 1077 49.23 -0.13 -59.56
CA SER A 1077 49.77 -0.72 -60.80
C SER A 1077 49.33 -2.18 -61.01
N GLY A 1078 48.98 -2.91 -59.94
CA GLY A 1078 48.68 -4.33 -59.99
C GLY A 1078 49.93 -5.22 -60.21
N THR A 1079 51.12 -4.64 -60.08
CA THR A 1079 52.40 -5.34 -60.28
C THR A 1079 52.96 -5.85 -58.97
N ILE A 1080 53.79 -6.89 -59.05
CA ILE A 1080 54.50 -7.43 -57.89
C ILE A 1080 55.72 -6.57 -57.61
N ILE A 1081 55.77 -6.04 -56.40
CA ILE A 1081 56.86 -5.22 -55.89
C ILE A 1081 57.72 -5.98 -54.88
N GLY A 1082 57.23 -7.09 -54.32
CA GLY A 1082 57.96 -7.89 -53.34
C GLY A 1082 57.61 -9.38 -53.37
N SER A 1083 58.59 -10.22 -53.04
CA SER A 1083 58.41 -11.66 -52.89
C SER A 1083 59.23 -12.18 -51.72
N PHE A 1084 58.57 -12.84 -50.78
CA PHE A 1084 59.20 -13.59 -49.70
C PHE A 1084 59.02 -15.09 -49.94
N THR A 1085 60.13 -15.78 -50.12
CA THR A 1085 60.16 -17.20 -50.47
C THR A 1085 60.31 -18.04 -49.20
N VAL A 1086 59.36 -18.93 -48.93
CA VAL A 1086 59.55 -19.99 -47.93
C VAL A 1086 60.42 -21.10 -48.53
N PRO A 1087 61.23 -21.83 -47.72
CA PRO A 1087 62.08 -22.89 -48.23
C PRO A 1087 61.29 -23.97 -49.00
N ARG A 1088 61.91 -24.51 -50.05
CA ARG A 1088 61.27 -25.51 -50.92
C ARG A 1088 61.05 -26.81 -50.14
N GLY A 1089 59.83 -27.33 -50.15
CA GLY A 1089 59.45 -28.54 -49.40
C GLY A 1089 58.91 -28.29 -47.98
N SER A 1090 58.59 -27.04 -47.64
CA SER A 1090 58.12 -26.64 -46.31
C SER A 1090 56.60 -26.44 -46.18
N GLY A 1091 55.77 -27.13 -46.96
CA GLY A 1091 54.30 -27.01 -46.86
C GLY A 1091 53.67 -25.80 -47.57
N ARG A 1092 52.35 -25.62 -47.37
CA ARG A 1092 51.54 -24.54 -47.94
C ARG A 1092 51.21 -23.49 -46.87
N ASN A 1093 51.15 -22.22 -47.27
CA ASN A 1093 50.65 -21.15 -46.40
C ASN A 1093 49.13 -21.03 -46.52
N PHE A 1094 48.40 -20.99 -45.41
CA PHE A 1094 46.92 -21.02 -45.37
C PHE A 1094 46.31 -19.69 -44.91
N GLY A 1095 46.76 -19.18 -43.77
CA GLY A 1095 46.29 -17.93 -43.16
C GLY A 1095 47.28 -16.78 -43.36
N LEU A 1096 46.73 -15.57 -43.44
CA LEU A 1096 47.48 -14.33 -43.56
C LEU A 1096 46.71 -13.20 -42.87
N ALA A 1097 47.29 -12.57 -41.85
CA ALA A 1097 46.70 -11.44 -41.15
C ALA A 1097 47.70 -10.28 -41.05
N TYR A 1098 47.26 -9.07 -41.35
CA TYR A 1098 48.03 -7.85 -41.16
C TYR A 1098 47.63 -7.24 -39.80
N SER A 1099 48.61 -6.87 -38.98
CA SER A 1099 48.36 -6.30 -37.65
C SER A 1099 47.63 -4.96 -37.77
N PRO A 1100 46.62 -4.69 -36.92
CA PRO A 1100 45.87 -3.43 -36.95
C PRO A 1100 46.64 -2.23 -36.36
N THR A 1101 47.76 -2.47 -35.68
CA THR A 1101 48.51 -1.43 -34.96
C THR A 1101 49.98 -1.32 -35.38
N ALA A 1102 50.52 -2.34 -36.05
CA ALA A 1102 51.91 -2.37 -36.49
C ALA A 1102 52.04 -2.80 -37.96
N ASP A 1103 53.11 -2.38 -38.63
CA ASP A 1103 53.44 -2.82 -40.00
C ASP A 1103 54.03 -4.25 -39.98
N VAL A 1104 53.24 -5.22 -39.51
CA VAL A 1104 53.64 -6.62 -39.34
C VAL A 1104 52.54 -7.55 -39.88
N ILE A 1105 52.96 -8.63 -40.53
CA ILE A 1105 52.09 -9.67 -41.06
C ILE A 1105 52.38 -10.98 -40.34
N TYR A 1106 51.33 -11.66 -39.90
CA TYR A 1106 51.40 -13.02 -39.39
C TYR A 1106 50.89 -13.98 -40.48
N ALA A 1107 51.72 -14.97 -40.82
CA ALA A 1107 51.46 -15.93 -41.88
C ALA A 1107 51.63 -17.35 -41.36
N THR A 1108 50.61 -18.18 -41.52
CA THR A 1108 50.63 -19.58 -41.08
C THR A 1108 51.05 -20.49 -42.22
N ASN A 1109 51.89 -21.47 -41.92
CA ASN A 1109 52.30 -22.51 -42.84
C ASN A 1109 52.00 -23.89 -42.25
N ALA A 1110 51.26 -24.71 -42.98
CA ALA A 1110 50.83 -26.02 -42.51
C ALA A 1110 51.96 -27.06 -42.37
N GLY A 1111 53.15 -26.78 -42.90
CA GLY A 1111 54.22 -27.77 -42.98
C GLY A 1111 53.92 -28.86 -44.02
N SER A 1112 54.81 -29.84 -44.10
CA SER A 1112 54.66 -30.98 -45.01
C SER A 1112 53.93 -32.16 -44.37
N TYR A 1113 53.88 -32.19 -43.03
CA TYR A 1113 53.24 -33.19 -42.19
C TYR A 1113 52.31 -32.51 -41.18
N ALA A 1114 51.52 -33.32 -40.46
CA ALA A 1114 50.52 -32.78 -39.53
C ALA A 1114 51.10 -32.02 -38.32
N THR A 1115 52.42 -32.08 -38.10
CA THR A 1115 53.09 -31.61 -36.86
C THR A 1115 54.26 -30.65 -37.09
N ASP A 1116 54.67 -30.40 -38.34
CA ASP A 1116 55.84 -29.58 -38.68
C ASP A 1116 55.46 -28.20 -39.23
N GLY A 1117 54.21 -27.79 -39.00
CA GLY A 1117 53.73 -26.45 -39.34
C GLY A 1117 54.39 -25.37 -38.49
N TYR A 1118 54.27 -24.13 -38.94
CA TYR A 1118 54.90 -22.99 -38.28
C TYR A 1118 54.18 -21.66 -38.55
N LEU A 1119 54.37 -20.70 -37.65
CA LEU A 1119 53.91 -19.32 -37.76
C LEU A 1119 55.10 -18.42 -38.10
N MET A 1120 54.97 -17.59 -39.13
CA MET A 1120 55.95 -16.56 -39.47
C MET A 1120 55.40 -15.17 -39.14
N MET A 1121 56.25 -14.35 -38.52
CA MET A 1121 56.00 -12.95 -38.25
C MET A 1121 56.93 -12.14 -39.13
N LEU A 1122 56.35 -11.35 -40.04
CA LEU A 1122 57.05 -10.70 -41.13
C LEU A 1122 56.89 -9.18 -41.00
N SER A 1123 57.99 -8.43 -41.09
CA SER A 1123 57.93 -6.98 -41.18
C SER A 1123 57.42 -6.57 -42.56
N ALA A 1124 56.36 -5.76 -42.57
CA ALA A 1124 55.77 -5.18 -43.76
C ALA A 1124 56.22 -3.73 -44.02
N ALA A 1125 57.09 -3.20 -43.16
CA ALA A 1125 57.71 -1.88 -43.31
C ALA A 1125 58.59 -1.81 -44.56
N THR A 1126 59.23 -2.92 -44.93
CA THR A 1126 60.06 -3.02 -46.13
C THR A 1126 59.33 -3.74 -47.28
N VAL A 1127 59.84 -3.58 -48.50
CA VAL A 1127 59.42 -4.36 -49.67
C VAL A 1127 60.69 -4.97 -50.28
N PRO A 1128 60.82 -6.32 -50.35
CA PRO A 1128 59.87 -7.32 -49.87
C PRO A 1128 59.74 -7.35 -48.34
N VAL A 1129 58.71 -8.07 -47.85
CA VAL A 1129 58.56 -8.35 -46.41
C VAL A 1129 59.76 -9.16 -45.90
N THR A 1130 60.16 -8.94 -44.65
CA THR A 1130 61.33 -9.60 -44.04
C THR A 1130 60.93 -10.42 -42.82
N LEU A 1131 61.59 -11.55 -42.58
CA LEU A 1131 61.29 -12.39 -41.42
C LEU A 1131 61.78 -11.72 -40.14
N ILE A 1132 60.86 -11.50 -39.19
CA ILE A 1132 61.18 -11.06 -37.83
C ILE A 1132 61.43 -12.29 -36.95
N LYS A 1133 60.45 -13.20 -36.92
CA LYS A 1133 60.46 -14.37 -36.04
C LYS A 1133 59.63 -15.50 -36.63
N ARG A 1134 60.01 -16.74 -36.30
CA ARG A 1134 59.30 -17.97 -36.65
C ARG A 1134 59.04 -18.80 -35.40
N ILE A 1135 57.86 -19.42 -35.32
CA ILE A 1135 57.48 -20.38 -34.27
C ILE A 1135 57.18 -21.71 -34.95
N ASP A 1136 57.93 -22.75 -34.61
CA ASP A 1136 57.91 -24.08 -35.23
C ASP A 1136 57.09 -25.12 -34.46
N ASN A 1137 56.96 -26.32 -35.06
CA ASN A 1137 56.34 -27.52 -34.48
C ASN A 1137 54.85 -27.33 -34.12
N LEU A 1138 54.12 -26.64 -34.99
CA LEU A 1138 52.69 -26.40 -34.84
C LEU A 1138 51.88 -27.41 -35.65
N GLY A 1139 50.82 -27.93 -35.05
CA GLY A 1139 49.93 -28.89 -35.69
C GLY A 1139 49.03 -28.28 -36.76
N TYR A 1140 49.52 -28.23 -38.00
CA TYR A 1140 48.77 -27.82 -39.20
C TYR A 1140 48.04 -26.46 -39.01
N PRO A 1141 48.77 -25.35 -38.79
CA PRO A 1141 48.16 -24.04 -38.55
C PRO A 1141 47.41 -23.53 -39.78
N TRP A 1142 46.21 -22.98 -39.53
CA TRP A 1142 45.29 -22.53 -40.58
C TRP A 1142 44.98 -21.04 -40.44
N GLY A 1143 43.76 -20.66 -40.07
CA GLY A 1143 43.33 -19.28 -39.92
C GLY A 1143 44.01 -18.59 -38.75
N ILE A 1144 44.24 -17.28 -38.92
CA ILE A 1144 44.80 -16.42 -37.88
C ILE A 1144 44.15 -15.04 -37.96
N ALA A 1145 43.84 -14.45 -36.79
CA ALA A 1145 43.26 -13.12 -36.68
C ALA A 1145 43.89 -12.35 -35.52
N PHE A 1146 44.04 -11.03 -35.68
CA PHE A 1146 44.43 -10.14 -34.58
C PHE A 1146 43.19 -9.68 -33.81
N ALA A 1147 43.34 -9.52 -32.49
CA ALA A 1147 42.42 -8.68 -31.74
C ALA A 1147 42.47 -7.24 -32.30
N PRO A 1148 41.36 -6.47 -32.26
CA PRO A 1148 41.32 -5.12 -32.82
C PRO A 1148 42.35 -4.15 -32.22
N ASP A 1149 42.68 -4.32 -30.94
CA ASP A 1149 43.73 -3.55 -30.25
C ASP A 1149 45.16 -3.91 -30.68
N GLY A 1150 45.31 -4.99 -31.45
CA GLY A 1150 46.58 -5.52 -31.92
C GLY A 1150 47.49 -6.11 -30.84
N THR A 1151 47.03 -6.26 -29.58
CA THR A 1151 47.87 -6.78 -28.48
C THR A 1151 48.01 -8.30 -28.52
N LYS A 1152 46.99 -8.98 -29.09
CA LYS A 1152 46.96 -10.43 -29.25
C LYS A 1152 46.62 -10.84 -30.68
N ALA A 1153 47.06 -12.04 -31.06
CA ALA A 1153 46.56 -12.76 -32.22
C ALA A 1153 46.12 -14.17 -31.81
N TYR A 1154 45.16 -14.73 -32.53
CA TYR A 1154 44.57 -16.03 -32.26
C TYR A 1154 44.69 -16.89 -33.52
N MET A 1155 45.27 -18.08 -33.37
CA MET A 1155 45.61 -18.97 -34.49
C MET A 1155 44.96 -20.32 -34.31
N CYS A 1156 44.19 -20.75 -35.32
CA CYS A 1156 43.61 -22.08 -35.37
C CYS A 1156 44.67 -23.12 -35.73
N LEU A 1157 44.78 -24.18 -34.93
CA LEU A 1157 45.61 -25.34 -35.23
C LEU A 1157 44.71 -26.52 -35.59
N HIS A 1158 44.58 -26.77 -36.89
CA HIS A 1158 43.70 -27.80 -37.41
C HIS A 1158 44.16 -29.22 -37.02
N GLY A 1159 45.46 -29.44 -36.83
CA GLY A 1159 46.01 -30.74 -36.41
C GLY A 1159 46.00 -30.98 -34.91
N GLU A 1160 46.01 -29.91 -34.09
CA GLU A 1160 46.00 -29.97 -32.63
C GLU A 1160 44.61 -29.83 -32.01
N ASN A 1161 43.58 -29.51 -32.81
CA ASN A 1161 42.22 -29.30 -32.31
C ASN A 1161 42.16 -28.20 -31.23
N SER A 1162 42.89 -27.10 -31.45
CA SER A 1162 42.96 -25.98 -30.50
C SER A 1162 43.21 -24.64 -31.18
N ILE A 1163 43.10 -23.57 -30.39
CA ILE A 1163 43.46 -22.21 -30.81
C ILE A 1163 44.59 -21.72 -29.91
N LYS A 1164 45.71 -21.28 -30.49
CA LYS A 1164 46.81 -20.67 -29.73
C LYS A 1164 46.65 -19.16 -29.65
N ILE A 1165 46.96 -18.61 -28.47
CA ILE A 1165 46.98 -17.18 -28.20
C ILE A 1165 48.42 -16.71 -28.32
N ILE A 1166 48.66 -15.72 -29.18
CA ILE A 1166 49.96 -15.11 -29.42
C ILE A 1166 49.94 -13.69 -28.86
N ASP A 1167 50.86 -13.37 -27.97
CA ASP A 1167 51.14 -12.00 -27.56
C ASP A 1167 52.00 -11.32 -28.63
N THR A 1168 51.53 -10.18 -29.14
CA THR A 1168 52.17 -9.52 -30.30
C THR A 1168 53.40 -8.71 -29.91
N SER A 1169 53.49 -8.28 -28.65
CA SER A 1169 54.63 -7.51 -28.12
C SER A 1169 55.86 -8.41 -27.91
N THR A 1170 55.64 -9.60 -27.37
CA THR A 1170 56.69 -10.60 -27.12
C THR A 1170 56.86 -11.58 -28.28
N GLN A 1171 55.90 -11.59 -29.21
CA GLN A 1171 55.87 -12.47 -30.38
C GLN A 1171 55.97 -13.94 -29.98
N SER A 1172 55.20 -14.33 -28.97
CA SER A 1172 55.27 -15.66 -28.35
C SER A 1172 53.87 -16.21 -28.07
N ILE A 1173 53.75 -17.54 -28.07
CA ILE A 1173 52.50 -18.19 -27.66
C ILE A 1173 52.41 -18.10 -26.14
N THR A 1174 51.34 -17.47 -25.66
CA THR A 1174 51.09 -17.23 -24.23
C THR A 1174 49.95 -18.06 -23.66
N GLY A 1175 49.16 -18.70 -24.52
CA GLY A 1175 48.05 -19.54 -24.09
C GLY A 1175 47.47 -20.41 -25.19
N GLU A 1176 46.53 -21.25 -24.78
CA GLU A 1176 45.79 -22.17 -25.63
C GLU A 1176 44.33 -22.20 -25.20
N ILE A 1177 43.44 -22.29 -26.17
CA ILE A 1177 42.01 -22.46 -25.98
C ILE A 1177 41.67 -23.86 -26.50
N ASN A 1178 41.37 -24.75 -25.56
CA ASN A 1178 40.82 -26.07 -25.76
C ASN A 1178 39.87 -26.38 -24.58
N THR A 1179 38.76 -27.09 -24.83
CA THR A 1179 37.81 -27.46 -23.78
C THR A 1179 37.12 -28.77 -24.12
N SER A 1180 36.75 -29.52 -23.09
CA SER A 1180 35.99 -30.77 -23.23
C SER A 1180 34.50 -30.52 -23.45
N SER A 1181 33.95 -29.41 -22.95
CA SER A 1181 32.51 -29.11 -23.04
C SER A 1181 32.07 -28.75 -24.47
N TYR A 1182 32.96 -28.11 -25.22
CA TYR A 1182 32.77 -27.71 -26.62
C TYR A 1182 34.04 -28.06 -27.40
N PRO A 1183 34.23 -29.33 -27.76
CA PRO A 1183 35.48 -29.78 -28.35
C PRO A 1183 35.68 -29.11 -29.71
N LEU A 1184 36.84 -28.49 -29.86
CA LEU A 1184 37.35 -28.12 -31.16
C LEU A 1184 37.73 -29.39 -31.91
N ASP A 1185 37.31 -29.49 -33.15
CA ASP A 1185 37.75 -30.50 -34.11
C ASP A 1185 38.04 -29.82 -35.44
N ARG A 1186 39.33 -29.83 -35.82
CA ARG A 1186 39.84 -29.23 -37.06
C ARG A 1186 39.39 -27.77 -37.26
N PRO A 1187 39.69 -26.85 -36.32
CA PRO A 1187 39.37 -25.44 -36.48
C PRO A 1187 40.11 -24.86 -37.70
N LYS A 1188 39.38 -24.19 -38.59
CA LYS A 1188 39.94 -23.67 -39.86
C LYS A 1188 40.10 -22.16 -39.89
N GLU A 1189 39.03 -21.41 -39.65
CA GLU A 1189 39.05 -19.95 -39.72
C GLU A 1189 38.50 -19.35 -38.43
N ILE A 1190 39.02 -18.18 -38.08
CA ILE A 1190 38.64 -17.40 -36.91
C ILE A 1190 38.43 -15.95 -37.33
N VAL A 1191 37.32 -15.35 -36.87
CA VAL A 1191 37.05 -13.92 -37.01
C VAL A 1191 36.73 -13.35 -35.63
N ILE A 1192 37.13 -12.11 -35.39
CA ILE A 1192 37.02 -11.43 -34.10
C ILE A 1192 36.13 -10.20 -34.30
N THR A 1193 35.23 -9.95 -33.35
CA THR A 1193 34.35 -8.77 -33.35
C THR A 1193 35.16 -7.49 -33.25
N SER A 1194 34.62 -6.39 -33.77
CA SER A 1194 35.30 -5.10 -33.83
C SER A 1194 35.61 -4.50 -32.45
N ASP A 1195 34.84 -4.86 -31.43
CA ASP A 1195 35.05 -4.50 -30.02
C ASP A 1195 36.10 -5.39 -29.31
N GLY A 1196 36.50 -6.50 -29.95
CA GLY A 1196 37.45 -7.46 -29.42
C GLY A 1196 36.90 -8.37 -28.32
N SER A 1197 35.59 -8.39 -28.06
CA SER A 1197 34.99 -9.15 -26.96
C SER A 1197 34.72 -10.62 -27.30
N ARG A 1198 34.56 -10.96 -28.59
CA ARG A 1198 34.23 -12.32 -29.05
C ARG A 1198 35.02 -12.74 -30.29
N ALA A 1199 35.26 -14.04 -30.39
CA ALA A 1199 35.70 -14.70 -31.61
C ALA A 1199 34.73 -15.80 -32.04
N TYR A 1200 34.58 -15.95 -33.36
CA TYR A 1200 33.83 -17.03 -33.98
C TYR A 1200 34.78 -17.92 -34.78
N VAL A 1201 34.69 -19.23 -34.54
CA VAL A 1201 35.65 -20.20 -35.08
C VAL A 1201 34.92 -21.27 -35.88
N ALA A 1202 35.32 -21.45 -37.13
CA ALA A 1202 34.80 -22.50 -38.00
C ALA A 1202 35.38 -23.84 -37.60
N ASN A 1203 34.56 -24.68 -36.97
CA ASN A 1203 34.99 -25.93 -36.37
C ASN A 1203 34.81 -27.10 -37.35
N SER A 1204 35.61 -27.14 -38.41
CA SER A 1204 35.25 -27.85 -39.64
C SER A 1204 35.05 -29.36 -39.55
N GLY A 1205 35.59 -30.01 -38.50
CA GLY A 1205 35.32 -31.42 -38.21
C GLY A 1205 33.90 -31.67 -37.71
N ASN A 1206 33.30 -30.64 -37.11
CA ASN A 1206 31.93 -30.61 -36.61
C ASN A 1206 31.07 -29.66 -37.46
N ALA A 1207 29.75 -29.86 -37.48
CA ALA A 1207 28.83 -28.98 -38.19
C ALA A 1207 28.46 -27.74 -37.34
N ASN A 1208 29.44 -27.08 -36.71
CA ASN A 1208 29.21 -25.96 -35.79
C ASN A 1208 30.25 -24.82 -35.89
N ILE A 1209 29.88 -23.66 -35.36
CA ILE A 1209 30.77 -22.53 -35.07
C ILE A 1209 30.98 -22.47 -33.56
N ILE A 1210 32.22 -22.34 -33.12
CA ILE A 1210 32.56 -22.16 -31.70
C ILE A 1210 32.64 -20.67 -31.39
N VAL A 1211 31.97 -20.24 -30.32
CA VAL A 1211 31.96 -18.86 -29.82
C VAL A 1211 32.90 -18.76 -28.63
N VAL A 1212 33.84 -17.82 -28.68
CA VAL A 1212 34.88 -17.65 -27.67
C VAL A 1212 34.84 -16.23 -27.14
N SER A 1213 34.76 -16.06 -25.82
CA SER A 1213 34.97 -14.77 -25.14
C SER A 1213 36.46 -14.45 -25.09
N LEU A 1214 36.84 -13.23 -25.48
CA LEU A 1214 38.23 -12.80 -25.59
C LEU A 1214 38.68 -11.82 -24.52
#